data_AF-A0A4R0RKB2-F1
#
_entry.id   AF-A0A4R0RKB2-F1
#
_cell.length_a   1.000
_cell.length_b   1.000
_cell.length_c   1.000
_cell.angle_alpha   90.00
_cell.angle_beta   90.00
_cell.angle_gamma   90.00
#
_symmetry.space_group_name_H-M   'P 1'
#
loop_
_entity.id
_entity.type
_entity.pdbx_description
1 polymer ?
#
loop_
_entity_poly.entity_id
_entity_poly.type
_entity_poly.pdbx_seq_one_letter_code
_entity_poly.pdbx_strand_id
1 'polypeptide(L)'
;MSSSKVKKAAKPPALSMQEIQQNYSRLQGDLSSLANKIGELEQEAEEHSLVLTTLDEALAEEPDRKCFRLVGGVLVERTVKDVVPALQTNRDGIRKVIAGLTDQYKGKEEEFETFKQDYNIRPTSHLSQLLPLPSVAPILAMVAFNRGSSSSSKPMEGPLVTVLQGVGEHVVSFPGRSQYGGEAGGGTAACGLAALNCARIILARERDGLKDVALLQEMLRKETLEDVLRICLRWSSTAHLDVDEIAKAPIFQKTLTPLWSQYAQPGLKQFLDMLIRLQNTATHSAALVLTRPPEIVCILKIVTERKNVWVLFDSHPRHKHPDGGAFIFYPSLEAIADYLADLFKFDPHLLADPALQWQAQLLANFCGHAFMLKDSLAGANDLQEAVLESSLEVLALKAEVTELKRTNGLLQAQLDHSSDENANLQDQVVALRHTSRLPSQPYASSVGSFPNVWRPVTSPKPTPLASSSKSQSTQIKALPSPPLKVAASPKGKMVMRTVDEKDDDDFVFATRIQLEWQDEEEGHDDSVLLAAQKQKEYEEEDRSLRAQMQDLQQVVPATFTCSVCMDEHSEYMIARVDPCGHEFCRDCVRGYLKAKLGEHRYPILCPVCSTDRDKTDPGTLSTLLVQQIGLSEEEFALFTEMELSAFSILLHCRK
;
A
#
# COMPACT_ATOMS: atom_id res chain seq x y z
N MET A 1 -60.29 -2.79 -18.86
CA MET A 1 -59.53 -3.81 -18.10
C MET A 1 -58.56 -4.49 -19.04
N SER A 2 -57.28 -4.57 -18.69
CA SER A 2 -56.30 -5.43 -19.38
C SER A 2 -55.49 -6.13 -18.29
N SER A 3 -55.51 -7.45 -18.25
CA SER A 3 -54.99 -8.22 -17.11
C SER A 3 -53.63 -8.83 -17.46
N SER A 4 -52.58 -8.30 -16.85
CA SER A 4 -51.20 -8.75 -17.06
C SER A 4 -51.02 -10.20 -16.59
N LYS A 5 -50.61 -11.10 -17.50
CA LYS A 5 -50.25 -12.47 -17.15
C LYS A 5 -48.95 -12.50 -16.34
N VAL A 6 -49.06 -12.76 -15.05
CA VAL A 6 -47.91 -13.13 -14.20
C VAL A 6 -47.33 -14.46 -14.72
N LYS A 7 -46.04 -14.48 -15.05
CA LYS A 7 -45.31 -15.72 -15.35
C LYS A 7 -45.06 -16.48 -14.05
N LYS A 8 -45.36 -17.78 -14.01
CA LYS A 8 -44.84 -18.65 -12.94
C LYS A 8 -43.33 -18.82 -13.13
N ALA A 9 -42.57 -18.76 -12.04
CA ALA A 9 -41.18 -19.19 -12.04
C ALA A 9 -41.08 -20.69 -12.38
N ALA A 10 -40.02 -21.07 -13.10
CA ALA A 10 -39.70 -22.46 -13.36
C ALA A 10 -38.98 -23.07 -12.14
N LYS A 11 -39.03 -24.39 -11.99
CA LYS A 11 -38.24 -25.09 -10.97
C LYS A 11 -36.77 -25.19 -11.45
N PRO A 12 -35.76 -24.96 -10.59
CA PRO A 12 -34.36 -25.08 -10.99
C PRO A 12 -34.02 -26.49 -11.51
N PRO A 13 -32.99 -26.62 -12.38
CA PRO A 13 -32.57 -27.91 -12.91
C PRO A 13 -32.03 -28.83 -11.82
N ALA A 14 -32.19 -30.15 -12.00
CA ALA A 14 -31.74 -31.13 -11.02
C ALA A 14 -30.24 -31.42 -11.17
N LEU A 15 -29.39 -30.53 -10.65
CA LEU A 15 -27.95 -30.77 -10.50
C LEU A 15 -27.66 -31.89 -9.48
N SER A 16 -26.59 -32.64 -9.69
CA SER A 16 -26.07 -33.60 -8.71
C SER A 16 -25.36 -32.88 -7.55
N MET A 17 -25.21 -33.58 -6.41
CA MET A 17 -24.55 -33.03 -5.22
C MET A 17 -23.08 -32.60 -5.51
N GLN A 18 -22.40 -33.29 -6.43
CA GLN A 18 -21.03 -32.96 -6.84
C GLN A 18 -20.99 -31.69 -7.70
N GLU A 19 -21.91 -31.52 -8.64
CA GLU A 19 -22.04 -30.29 -9.45
C GLU A 19 -22.48 -29.09 -8.60
N ILE A 20 -23.30 -29.32 -7.57
CA ILE A 20 -23.69 -28.28 -6.60
C ILE A 20 -22.46 -27.81 -5.82
N GLN A 21 -21.64 -28.73 -5.29
CA GLN A 21 -20.42 -28.40 -4.56
C GLN A 21 -19.39 -27.69 -5.46
N GLN A 22 -19.22 -28.14 -6.71
CA GLN A 22 -18.33 -27.48 -7.68
C GLN A 22 -18.79 -26.06 -8.04
N ASN A 23 -20.09 -25.84 -8.27
CA ASN A 23 -20.61 -24.49 -8.53
C ASN A 23 -20.54 -23.58 -7.30
N TYR A 24 -20.73 -24.11 -6.09
CA TYR A 24 -20.54 -23.36 -4.85
C TYR A 24 -19.10 -22.84 -4.73
N SER A 25 -18.10 -23.73 -4.83
CA SER A 25 -16.69 -23.33 -4.78
C SER A 25 -16.28 -22.41 -5.93
N ARG A 26 -16.87 -22.57 -7.12
CA ARG A 26 -16.64 -21.66 -8.26
C ARG A 26 -17.18 -20.26 -7.98
N LEU A 27 -18.44 -20.12 -7.53
CA LEU A 27 -19.03 -18.81 -7.24
C LEU A 27 -18.33 -18.10 -6.08
N GLN A 28 -17.90 -18.84 -5.05
CA GLN A 28 -17.06 -18.31 -3.97
C GLN A 28 -15.69 -17.82 -4.49
N GLY A 29 -15.09 -18.55 -5.43
CA GLY A 29 -13.85 -18.14 -6.12
C GLY A 29 -14.03 -16.91 -7.03
N ASP A 30 -15.09 -16.89 -7.83
CA ASP A 30 -15.48 -15.74 -8.68
C ASP A 30 -15.56 -14.46 -7.82
N LEU A 31 -16.27 -14.51 -6.68
CA LEU A 31 -16.45 -13.39 -5.76
C LEU A 31 -15.14 -12.94 -5.10
N SER A 32 -14.32 -13.88 -4.61
CA SER A 32 -13.02 -13.55 -4.01
C SER A 32 -12.06 -12.94 -5.04
N SER A 33 -12.05 -13.43 -6.28
CA SER A 33 -11.21 -12.87 -7.35
C SER A 33 -11.66 -11.46 -7.76
N LEU A 34 -12.97 -11.18 -7.75
CA LEU A 34 -13.50 -9.85 -8.02
C LEU A 34 -13.15 -8.87 -6.89
N ALA A 35 -13.32 -9.28 -5.62
CA ALA A 35 -12.97 -8.44 -4.46
C ALA A 35 -11.47 -8.05 -4.46
N ASN A 36 -10.57 -8.99 -4.72
CA ASN A 36 -9.13 -8.72 -4.81
C ASN A 36 -8.82 -7.73 -5.95
N LYS A 37 -9.38 -7.93 -7.15
CA LYS A 37 -9.11 -7.09 -8.32
C LYS A 37 -9.74 -5.68 -8.20
N ILE A 38 -10.82 -5.53 -7.42
CA ILE A 38 -11.36 -4.23 -7.02
C ILE A 38 -10.35 -3.50 -6.14
N GLY A 39 -9.89 -4.11 -5.04
CA GLY A 39 -8.95 -3.49 -4.10
C GLY A 39 -7.60 -3.11 -4.72
N GLU A 40 -7.05 -3.94 -5.62
CA GLU A 40 -5.84 -3.63 -6.39
C GLU A 40 -5.99 -2.33 -7.21
N LEU A 41 -7.12 -2.16 -7.90
CA LEU A 41 -7.39 -0.98 -8.74
C LEU A 41 -7.76 0.25 -7.91
N GLU A 42 -8.43 0.05 -6.76
CA GLU A 42 -8.73 1.13 -5.81
C GLU A 42 -7.42 1.76 -5.28
N GLN A 43 -6.42 0.94 -4.94
CA GLN A 43 -5.09 1.44 -4.58
C GLN A 43 -4.42 2.22 -5.73
N GLU A 44 -4.41 1.70 -6.96
CA GLU A 44 -3.85 2.42 -8.14
C GLU A 44 -4.54 3.78 -8.35
N ALA A 45 -5.86 3.87 -8.11
CA ALA A 45 -6.61 5.12 -8.22
C ALA A 45 -6.35 6.10 -7.05
N GLU A 46 -6.03 5.60 -5.86
CA GLU A 46 -5.63 6.42 -4.70
C GLU A 46 -4.20 6.96 -4.86
N GLU A 47 -3.25 6.14 -5.32
CA GLU A 47 -1.88 6.59 -5.63
C GLU A 47 -1.88 7.71 -6.69
N HIS A 48 -2.65 7.55 -7.77
CA HIS A 48 -2.87 8.62 -8.74
C HIS A 48 -3.59 9.84 -8.16
N SER A 49 -4.42 9.70 -7.12
CA SER A 49 -5.08 10.83 -6.47
C SER A 49 -4.10 11.63 -5.59
N LEU A 50 -3.21 10.96 -4.84
CA LEU A 50 -2.20 11.60 -4.00
C LEU A 50 -1.16 12.40 -4.82
N VAL A 51 -0.72 11.85 -5.95
CA VAL A 51 0.19 12.55 -6.89
C VAL A 51 -0.50 13.75 -7.54
N LEU A 52 -1.82 13.73 -7.72
CA LEU A 52 -2.56 14.89 -8.22
C LEU A 52 -2.65 16.00 -7.16
N THR A 53 -3.01 15.68 -5.91
CA THR A 53 -3.08 16.67 -4.81
C THR A 53 -1.78 17.46 -4.65
N THR A 54 -0.63 16.80 -4.80
CA THR A 54 0.70 17.43 -4.67
C THR A 54 1.17 18.14 -5.96
N LEU A 55 0.53 17.90 -7.11
CA LEU A 55 0.79 18.61 -8.37
C LEU A 55 -0.20 19.75 -8.64
N ASP A 56 -1.39 19.75 -8.04
CA ASP A 56 -2.38 20.82 -8.23
C ASP A 56 -1.89 22.18 -7.68
N GLU A 57 -1.11 22.19 -6.58
CA GLU A 57 -0.41 23.39 -6.09
C GLU A 57 0.63 23.89 -7.11
N ALA A 58 1.47 22.99 -7.62
CA ALA A 58 2.47 23.32 -8.63
C ALA A 58 1.85 23.75 -9.97
N LEU A 59 0.65 23.26 -10.31
CA LEU A 59 -0.11 23.67 -11.49
C LEU A 59 -0.70 25.08 -11.33
N ALA A 60 -1.05 25.48 -10.10
CA ALA A 60 -1.59 26.80 -9.80
C ALA A 60 -0.50 27.90 -9.78
N GLU A 61 0.69 27.58 -9.25
CA GLU A 61 1.79 28.55 -9.13
C GLU A 61 2.77 28.53 -10.33
N GLU A 62 3.16 27.35 -10.83
CA GLU A 62 4.20 27.19 -11.86
C GLU A 62 3.80 26.15 -12.95
N PRO A 63 2.74 26.39 -13.76
CA PRO A 63 2.22 25.40 -14.72
C PRO A 63 3.23 24.94 -15.79
N ASP A 64 4.21 25.79 -16.12
CA ASP A 64 5.29 25.51 -17.07
C ASP A 64 6.52 24.81 -16.45
N ARG A 65 6.50 24.53 -15.13
CA ARG A 65 7.59 23.84 -14.43
C ARG A 65 7.85 22.46 -15.04
N LYS A 66 9.13 22.12 -15.19
CA LYS A 66 9.57 20.80 -15.67
C LYS A 66 9.12 19.70 -14.71
N CYS A 67 8.50 18.66 -15.27
CA CYS A 67 8.02 17.46 -14.60
C CYS A 67 8.55 16.24 -15.35
N PHE A 68 9.19 15.29 -14.66
CA PHE A 68 9.81 14.13 -15.28
C PHE A 68 8.99 12.87 -15.00
N ARG A 69 8.56 12.17 -16.04
CA ARG A 69 7.82 10.91 -15.93
C ARG A 69 8.74 9.72 -16.21
N LEU A 70 8.92 8.85 -15.23
CA LEU A 70 9.62 7.58 -15.43
C LEU A 70 8.75 6.60 -16.23
N VAL A 71 9.29 6.05 -17.32
CA VAL A 71 8.66 5.02 -18.15
C VAL A 71 9.72 3.99 -18.54
N GLY A 72 9.60 2.75 -18.06
CA GLY A 72 10.51 1.66 -18.42
C GLY A 72 11.99 1.91 -18.09
N GLY A 73 12.27 2.69 -17.04
CA GLY A 73 13.64 3.09 -16.66
C GLY A 73 14.14 4.40 -17.30
N VAL A 74 13.39 5.00 -18.23
CA VAL A 74 13.74 6.28 -18.89
C VAL A 74 12.90 7.42 -18.30
N LEU A 75 13.54 8.52 -17.91
CA LEU A 75 12.86 9.76 -17.51
C LEU A 75 12.51 10.60 -18.74
N VAL A 76 11.22 10.85 -18.96
CA VAL A 76 10.71 11.70 -20.04
C VAL A 76 10.37 13.08 -19.48
N GLU A 77 11.00 14.14 -20.01
CA GLU A 77 10.67 15.51 -19.64
C GLU A 77 9.30 15.95 -20.21
N ARG A 78 8.50 16.62 -19.38
CA ARG A 78 7.21 17.25 -19.66
C ARG A 78 7.06 18.52 -18.81
N THR A 79 5.95 19.23 -18.93
CA THR A 79 5.55 20.28 -17.98
C THR A 79 4.42 19.82 -17.06
N VAL A 80 4.23 20.46 -15.90
CA VAL A 80 3.16 20.10 -14.94
C VAL A 80 1.78 20.12 -15.60
N LYS A 81 1.49 21.15 -16.40
CA LYS A 81 0.24 21.26 -17.20
C LYS A 81 0.02 20.14 -18.21
N ASP A 82 1.07 19.45 -18.68
CA ASP A 82 0.93 18.29 -19.59
C ASP A 82 0.64 16.99 -18.81
N VAL A 83 1.20 16.88 -17.60
CA VAL A 83 1.19 15.64 -16.81
C VAL A 83 -0.11 15.50 -16.00
N VAL A 84 -0.61 16.58 -15.41
CA VAL A 84 -1.82 16.55 -14.57
C VAL A 84 -3.05 16.03 -15.33
N PRO A 85 -3.40 16.49 -16.56
CA PRO A 85 -4.55 15.96 -17.30
C PRO A 85 -4.43 14.47 -17.65
N ALA A 86 -3.20 13.98 -17.89
CA ALA A 86 -2.96 12.58 -18.17
C ALA A 86 -3.15 11.69 -16.92
N LEU A 87 -2.71 12.16 -15.75
CA LEU A 87 -2.94 11.48 -14.47
C LEU A 87 -4.43 11.49 -14.09
N GLN A 88 -5.14 12.61 -14.27
CA GLN A 88 -6.60 12.70 -14.06
C GLN A 88 -7.34 11.70 -14.96
N THR A 89 -7.01 11.66 -16.25
CA THR A 89 -7.62 10.73 -17.23
C THR A 89 -7.40 9.26 -16.83
N ASN A 90 -6.19 8.90 -16.39
CA ASN A 90 -5.88 7.55 -15.91
C ASN A 90 -6.69 7.19 -14.67
N ARG A 91 -6.66 8.03 -13.63
CA ARG A 91 -7.41 7.86 -12.38
C ARG A 91 -8.90 7.63 -12.64
N ASP A 92 -9.51 8.45 -13.48
CA ASP A 92 -10.95 8.39 -13.75
C ASP A 92 -11.32 7.23 -14.68
N GLY A 93 -10.38 6.78 -15.52
CA GLY A 93 -10.46 5.50 -16.23
C GLY A 93 -10.49 4.31 -15.27
N ILE A 94 -9.58 4.26 -14.30
CA ILE A 94 -9.50 3.17 -13.30
C ILE A 94 -10.76 3.16 -12.42
N ARG A 95 -11.21 4.31 -11.92
CA ARG A 95 -12.50 4.46 -11.19
C ARG A 95 -13.70 3.93 -11.96
N LYS A 96 -13.72 4.10 -13.29
CA LYS A 96 -14.76 3.55 -14.15
C LYS A 96 -14.68 2.02 -14.30
N VAL A 97 -13.48 1.44 -14.28
CA VAL A 97 -13.28 -0.03 -14.26
C VAL A 97 -13.71 -0.60 -12.91
N ILE A 98 -13.32 0.03 -11.79
CA ILE A 98 -13.74 -0.36 -10.43
C ILE A 98 -15.26 -0.46 -10.35
N ALA A 99 -16.00 0.59 -10.71
CA ALA A 99 -17.47 0.57 -10.69
C ALA A 99 -18.06 -0.59 -11.51
N GLY A 100 -17.49 -0.87 -12.69
CA GLY A 100 -17.89 -2.01 -13.53
C GLY A 100 -17.57 -3.38 -12.92
N LEU A 101 -16.55 -3.50 -12.07
CA LEU A 101 -16.26 -4.71 -11.29
C LEU A 101 -17.17 -4.80 -10.06
N THR A 102 -17.47 -3.69 -9.38
CA THR A 102 -18.42 -3.64 -8.25
C THR A 102 -19.82 -4.13 -8.66
N ASP A 103 -20.29 -3.74 -9.85
CA ASP A 103 -21.59 -4.20 -10.36
C ASP A 103 -21.55 -5.68 -10.80
N GLN A 104 -20.42 -6.18 -11.31
CA GLN A 104 -20.22 -7.63 -11.54
C GLN A 104 -20.20 -8.41 -10.22
N TYR A 105 -19.58 -7.88 -9.17
CA TYR A 105 -19.56 -8.48 -7.83
C TYR A 105 -20.99 -8.61 -7.28
N LYS A 106 -21.79 -7.54 -7.30
CA LYS A 106 -23.21 -7.58 -6.86
C LYS A 106 -24.02 -8.60 -7.66
N GLY A 107 -23.89 -8.63 -8.99
CA GLY A 107 -24.58 -9.64 -9.81
C GLY A 107 -24.15 -11.07 -9.46
N LYS A 108 -22.88 -11.29 -9.15
CA LYS A 108 -22.35 -12.58 -8.68
C LYS A 108 -22.82 -12.96 -7.28
N GLU A 109 -23.01 -11.98 -6.40
CA GLU A 109 -23.56 -12.15 -5.05
C GLU A 109 -25.04 -12.53 -5.10
N GLU A 110 -25.83 -11.87 -5.96
CA GLU A 110 -27.22 -12.25 -6.26
C GLU A 110 -27.32 -13.65 -6.91
N GLU A 111 -26.42 -14.00 -7.85
CA GLU A 111 -26.31 -15.38 -8.39
C GLU A 111 -26.04 -16.39 -7.25
N PHE A 112 -25.13 -16.07 -6.33
CA PHE A 112 -24.69 -16.98 -5.27
C PHE A 112 -25.74 -17.17 -4.17
N GLU A 113 -26.45 -16.12 -3.77
CA GLU A 113 -27.58 -16.24 -2.83
C GLU A 113 -28.78 -16.95 -3.47
N THR A 114 -29.10 -16.66 -4.73
CA THR A 114 -30.14 -17.40 -5.47
C THR A 114 -29.80 -18.89 -5.55
N PHE A 115 -28.53 -19.23 -5.83
CA PHE A 115 -28.04 -20.60 -5.87
C PHE A 115 -28.13 -21.31 -4.50
N LYS A 116 -27.79 -20.63 -3.39
CA LYS A 116 -27.97 -21.17 -2.03
C LYS A 116 -29.44 -21.48 -1.74
N GLN A 117 -30.35 -20.59 -2.15
CA GLN A 117 -31.80 -20.76 -1.94
C GLN A 117 -32.39 -21.89 -2.78
N ASP A 118 -32.12 -21.92 -4.09
CA ASP A 118 -32.66 -22.91 -5.04
C ASP A 118 -32.29 -24.36 -4.64
N TYR A 119 -31.05 -24.58 -4.20
CA TYR A 119 -30.55 -25.91 -3.81
C TYR A 119 -30.62 -26.16 -2.29
N ASN A 120 -31.21 -25.25 -1.51
CA ASN A 120 -31.33 -25.34 -0.04
C ASN A 120 -29.98 -25.61 0.66
N ILE A 121 -28.92 -24.94 0.20
CA ILE A 121 -27.55 -25.11 0.71
C ILE A 121 -27.47 -24.48 2.10
N ARG A 122 -27.53 -25.33 3.13
CA ARG A 122 -27.42 -24.90 4.53
C ARG A 122 -25.95 -24.75 4.92
N PRO A 123 -25.57 -23.70 5.68
CA PRO A 123 -24.32 -23.69 6.42
C PRO A 123 -24.25 -24.93 7.32
N THR A 124 -23.11 -25.63 7.31
CA THR A 124 -22.93 -26.92 8.00
C THR A 124 -22.76 -26.74 9.52
N SER A 125 -23.85 -26.40 10.22
CA SER A 125 -23.95 -26.36 11.68
C SER A 125 -23.91 -27.78 12.27
N HIS A 126 -22.75 -28.43 12.20
CA HIS A 126 -22.57 -29.84 12.57
C HIS A 126 -22.47 -30.05 14.10
N LEU A 127 -23.56 -29.81 14.85
CA LEU A 127 -23.70 -30.30 16.24
C LEU A 127 -25.16 -30.30 16.78
N SER A 128 -26.12 -30.87 16.04
CA SER A 128 -27.49 -31.08 16.56
C SER A 128 -28.25 -32.27 15.94
N GLN A 129 -27.73 -33.49 16.15
CA GLN A 129 -28.54 -34.71 16.02
C GLN A 129 -28.50 -35.53 17.32
N LEU A 130 -29.57 -35.43 18.12
CA LEU A 130 -30.14 -36.58 18.83
C LEU A 130 -31.60 -36.30 19.25
N LEU A 131 -32.50 -37.17 18.77
CA LEU A 131 -33.90 -37.40 19.18
C LEU A 131 -35.00 -36.34 18.84
N PRO A 132 -36.24 -36.78 18.52
CA PRO A 132 -37.33 -35.91 18.04
C PRO A 132 -38.50 -35.74 19.04
N LEU A 133 -39.33 -34.71 18.83
CA LEU A 133 -40.73 -34.64 19.31
C LEU A 133 -41.68 -34.08 18.21
N PRO A 134 -42.98 -34.46 18.19
CA PRO A 134 -43.87 -34.20 17.05
C PRO A 134 -44.80 -32.97 17.19
N SER A 135 -45.18 -32.45 16.02
CA SER A 135 -46.44 -31.74 15.65
C SER A 135 -47.08 -30.66 16.58
N VAL A 136 -47.18 -29.45 16.01
CA VAL A 136 -48.32 -28.48 16.06
C VAL A 136 -49.70 -29.10 16.38
N ALA A 137 -50.67 -28.39 16.99
CA ALA A 137 -51.25 -27.09 16.58
C ALA A 137 -52.02 -26.31 17.72
N PRO A 138 -52.53 -25.07 17.50
CA PRO A 138 -52.92 -24.13 18.57
C PRO A 138 -54.42 -23.79 18.73
N ILE A 139 -54.81 -23.27 19.91
CA ILE A 139 -56.11 -22.65 20.29
C ILE A 139 -55.86 -21.63 21.45
N LEU A 140 -56.67 -20.62 21.81
CA LEU A 140 -57.31 -19.48 21.09
C LEU A 140 -58.02 -18.56 22.13
N ALA A 141 -57.86 -17.23 22.01
CA ALA A 141 -58.75 -16.14 22.51
C ALA A 141 -59.08 -15.93 24.03
N MET A 142 -58.96 -14.65 24.43
CA MET A 142 -59.80 -13.84 25.34
C MET A 142 -60.69 -14.47 26.42
N VAL A 143 -60.48 -14.05 27.69
CA VAL A 143 -61.52 -13.52 28.60
C VAL A 143 -60.89 -12.36 29.42
N ALA A 144 -61.68 -11.36 29.82
CA ALA A 144 -61.26 -10.28 30.72
C ALA A 144 -62.22 -10.13 31.91
N PHE A 145 -61.75 -9.64 33.07
CA PHE A 145 -62.52 -8.73 33.94
C PHE A 145 -61.60 -7.97 34.93
N ASN A 146 -62.17 -7.22 35.89
CA ASN A 146 -61.63 -5.96 36.39
C ASN A 146 -61.57 -5.83 37.94
N ARG A 147 -60.75 -4.87 38.42
CA ARG A 147 -60.64 -4.25 39.76
C ARG A 147 -59.71 -4.88 40.80
N GLY A 148 -58.84 -4.03 41.37
CA GLY A 148 -58.06 -4.27 42.59
C GLY A 148 -56.92 -3.25 42.71
N SER A 149 -56.96 -2.35 43.69
CA SER A 149 -56.02 -1.22 43.82
C SER A 149 -55.24 -1.25 45.14
N SER A 150 -53.99 -1.69 45.11
CA SER A 150 -52.99 -1.40 46.16
C SER A 150 -51.57 -1.63 45.65
N SER A 151 -50.63 -0.89 46.24
CA SER A 151 -49.20 -0.87 45.93
C SER A 151 -48.51 -2.23 45.97
N SER A 152 -48.05 -2.71 44.81
CA SER A 152 -46.90 -3.61 44.68
C SER A 152 -46.31 -3.50 43.25
N SER A 153 -45.16 -4.14 43.02
CA SER A 153 -44.39 -4.17 41.77
C SER A 153 -45.21 -4.15 40.48
N LYS A 154 -45.00 -3.13 39.63
CA LYS A 154 -45.41 -3.20 38.21
C LYS A 154 -44.68 -4.38 37.53
N PRO A 155 -45.32 -5.12 36.60
CA PRO A 155 -44.60 -6.00 35.71
C PRO A 155 -43.63 -5.18 34.85
N MET A 156 -42.50 -5.79 34.49
CA MET A 156 -41.58 -5.20 33.51
C MET A 156 -42.15 -5.44 32.12
N GLU A 157 -42.60 -4.36 31.47
CA GLU A 157 -42.94 -4.33 30.05
C GLU A 157 -41.88 -3.49 29.32
N GLY A 158 -41.26 -4.06 28.28
CA GLY A 158 -40.18 -3.40 27.55
C GLY A 158 -39.36 -4.38 26.70
N PRO A 159 -38.55 -3.89 25.74
CA PRO A 159 -37.88 -4.74 24.74
C PRO A 159 -36.81 -5.68 25.33
N LEU A 160 -36.19 -5.32 26.47
CA LEU A 160 -35.15 -6.11 27.13
C LEU A 160 -35.69 -7.19 28.09
N VAL A 161 -37.01 -7.32 28.25
CA VAL A 161 -37.62 -8.26 29.20
C VAL A 161 -37.22 -9.71 28.92
N THR A 162 -37.15 -10.07 27.64
CA THR A 162 -36.73 -11.39 27.14
C THR A 162 -35.28 -11.73 27.56
N VAL A 163 -34.33 -10.85 27.25
CA VAL A 163 -32.92 -10.96 27.64
C VAL A 163 -32.75 -11.06 29.16
N LEU A 164 -33.48 -10.22 29.91
CA LEU A 164 -33.43 -10.19 31.38
C LEU A 164 -34.06 -11.45 32.01
N GLN A 165 -35.08 -12.04 31.38
CA GLN A 165 -35.64 -13.36 31.73
C GLN A 165 -34.72 -14.53 31.33
N GLY A 166 -33.71 -14.29 30.48
CA GLY A 166 -32.79 -15.32 29.99
C GLY A 166 -33.23 -16.00 28.69
N VAL A 167 -34.21 -15.44 27.98
CA VAL A 167 -34.84 -16.04 26.81
C VAL A 167 -34.54 -15.20 25.56
N GLY A 168 -33.63 -15.68 24.71
CA GLY A 168 -33.29 -15.03 23.43
C GLY A 168 -32.41 -13.78 23.56
N GLU A 169 -31.88 -13.36 22.41
CA GLU A 169 -31.12 -12.12 22.23
C GLU A 169 -32.03 -10.94 21.83
N HIS A 170 -31.49 -9.71 21.91
CA HIS A 170 -32.13 -8.51 21.38
C HIS A 170 -31.11 -7.68 20.59
N VAL A 171 -31.45 -7.26 19.37
CA VAL A 171 -30.59 -6.45 18.50
C VAL A 171 -31.16 -5.04 18.38
N VAL A 172 -30.30 -4.02 18.53
CA VAL A 172 -30.62 -2.61 18.28
C VAL A 172 -29.62 -2.05 17.28
N SER A 173 -30.12 -1.59 16.14
CA SER A 173 -29.36 -0.86 15.11
C SER A 173 -30.20 0.30 14.59
N PHE A 174 -29.56 1.30 14.00
CA PHE A 174 -30.23 2.48 13.43
C PHE A 174 -29.73 2.72 12.00
N PRO A 175 -30.63 2.82 11.00
CA PRO A 175 -30.22 2.95 9.60
C PRO A 175 -29.27 4.12 9.31
N GLY A 176 -28.22 3.84 8.55
CA GLY A 176 -27.18 4.80 8.18
C GLY A 176 -26.15 5.09 9.28
N ARG A 177 -26.15 4.35 10.39
CA ARG A 177 -25.22 4.56 11.52
C ARG A 177 -24.27 3.38 11.70
N SER A 178 -23.17 3.42 10.94
CA SER A 178 -21.99 2.54 11.08
C SER A 178 -20.72 3.41 11.19
N GLN A 179 -19.54 2.79 11.34
CA GLN A 179 -18.27 3.52 11.22
C GLN A 179 -18.07 4.21 9.85
N TYR A 180 -18.84 3.81 8.83
CA TYR A 180 -18.81 4.33 7.46
C TYR A 180 -19.93 5.37 7.17
N GLY A 181 -20.69 5.78 8.20
CA GLY A 181 -21.99 6.45 8.03
C GLY A 181 -21.94 7.94 7.72
N GLY A 182 -21.84 8.33 6.45
CA GLY A 182 -22.20 9.67 5.96
C GLY A 182 -21.56 10.09 4.63
N GLU A 183 -22.11 11.14 4.00
CA GLU A 183 -21.52 11.78 2.80
C GLU A 183 -20.14 12.45 3.06
N ALA A 184 -19.70 12.48 4.33
CA ALA A 184 -18.50 13.15 4.82
C ALA A 184 -17.52 12.20 5.54
N GLY A 185 -17.36 10.97 5.03
CA GLY A 185 -16.18 10.13 5.26
C GLY A 185 -15.93 9.64 6.69
N GLY A 186 -16.46 8.47 7.03
CA GLY A 186 -15.92 7.64 8.12
C GLY A 186 -14.86 6.69 7.58
N GLY A 187 -13.61 6.84 8.02
CA GLY A 187 -12.46 6.08 7.49
C GLY A 187 -12.58 4.56 7.66
N THR A 188 -12.09 3.79 6.67
CA THR A 188 -12.21 2.33 6.61
C THR A 188 -11.65 1.58 7.83
N ALA A 189 -10.70 2.20 8.53
CA ALA A 189 -10.00 1.67 9.70
C ALA A 189 -10.57 2.06 11.08
N ALA A 190 -11.74 2.72 11.15
CA ALA A 190 -12.22 3.34 12.40
C ALA A 190 -12.87 2.38 13.45
N CYS A 191 -12.95 1.07 13.19
CA CYS A 191 -13.60 0.08 14.07
C CYS A 191 -12.98 -0.01 15.47
N GLY A 192 -11.64 0.03 15.59
CA GLY A 192 -10.94 0.02 16.88
C GLY A 192 -11.25 1.25 17.74
N LEU A 193 -11.39 2.42 17.11
CA LEU A 193 -11.79 3.66 17.76
C LEU A 193 -13.24 3.58 18.25
N ALA A 194 -14.16 3.03 17.44
CA ALA A 194 -15.54 2.81 17.83
C ALA A 194 -15.64 1.86 19.05
N ALA A 195 -14.92 0.75 19.02
CA ALA A 195 -14.92 -0.26 20.08
C ALA A 195 -14.40 0.29 21.43
N LEU A 196 -13.28 1.01 21.43
CA LEU A 196 -12.75 1.64 22.64
C LEU A 196 -13.59 2.84 23.11
N ASN A 197 -14.19 3.61 22.20
CA ASN A 197 -15.08 4.71 22.58
C ASN A 197 -16.42 4.19 23.13
N CYS A 198 -16.90 3.03 22.67
CA CYS A 198 -18.02 2.30 23.27
C CYS A 198 -17.72 1.93 24.73
N ALA A 199 -16.58 1.26 24.98
CA ALA A 199 -16.12 0.94 26.33
C ALA A 199 -16.04 2.18 27.24
N ARG A 200 -15.45 3.27 26.72
CA ARG A 200 -15.33 4.55 27.43
C ARG A 200 -16.70 5.14 27.80
N ILE A 201 -17.60 5.28 26.84
CA ILE A 201 -18.87 6.01 27.02
C ILE A 201 -19.85 5.23 27.88
N ILE A 202 -20.01 3.92 27.67
CA ILE A 202 -21.00 3.14 28.43
C ILE A 202 -20.57 2.99 29.90
N LEU A 203 -19.29 2.73 30.17
CA LEU A 203 -18.80 2.64 31.55
C LEU A 203 -18.78 4.02 32.23
N ALA A 204 -18.51 5.11 31.52
CA ALA A 204 -18.63 6.47 32.08
C ALA A 204 -20.08 6.78 32.49
N ARG A 205 -21.06 6.44 31.65
CA ARG A 205 -22.49 6.59 31.98
C ARG A 205 -22.90 5.77 33.22
N GLU A 206 -22.27 4.64 33.50
CA GLU A 206 -22.47 3.87 34.74
C GLU A 206 -21.95 4.60 35.98
N ARG A 207 -20.70 5.10 35.92
CA ARG A 207 -20.09 5.92 36.98
C ARG A 207 -20.94 7.16 37.27
N ASP A 208 -21.42 7.81 36.21
CA ASP A 208 -22.19 9.06 36.28
C ASP A 208 -23.65 8.85 36.75
N GLY A 209 -24.05 7.59 36.99
CA GLY A 209 -25.22 7.24 37.81
C GLY A 209 -26.25 6.31 37.17
N LEU A 210 -26.15 6.02 35.86
CA LEU A 210 -27.08 5.14 35.16
C LEU A 210 -26.73 3.68 35.44
N LYS A 211 -27.57 2.95 36.20
CA LYS A 211 -27.31 1.58 36.62
C LYS A 211 -28.44 0.63 36.24
N ASP A 212 -28.15 -0.67 36.22
CA ASP A 212 -29.12 -1.74 35.98
C ASP A 212 -29.87 -1.54 34.64
N VAL A 213 -31.18 -1.84 34.59
CA VAL A 213 -32.05 -1.65 33.41
C VAL A 213 -31.99 -0.22 32.85
N ALA A 214 -31.71 0.81 33.66
CA ALA A 214 -31.61 2.18 33.15
C ALA A 214 -30.40 2.36 32.21
N LEU A 215 -29.25 1.75 32.52
CA LEU A 215 -28.08 1.74 31.64
C LEU A 215 -28.35 0.94 30.36
N LEU A 216 -28.99 -0.23 30.49
CA LEU A 216 -29.34 -1.05 29.33
C LEU A 216 -30.38 -0.35 28.44
N GLN A 217 -31.34 0.39 29.01
CA GLN A 217 -32.28 1.23 28.27
C GLN A 217 -31.61 2.44 27.61
N GLU A 218 -30.57 3.00 28.21
CA GLU A 218 -29.76 4.05 27.62
C GLU A 218 -29.04 3.55 26.35
N MET A 219 -28.56 2.30 26.35
CA MET A 219 -27.97 1.64 25.17
C MET A 219 -28.98 1.33 24.05
N LEU A 220 -30.29 1.39 24.31
CA LEU A 220 -31.32 1.29 23.27
C LEU A 220 -31.52 2.60 22.49
N ARG A 221 -30.92 3.72 22.93
CA ARG A 221 -31.15 5.04 22.33
C ARG A 221 -30.25 5.30 21.13
N LYS A 222 -30.80 6.00 20.14
CA LYS A 222 -30.10 6.40 18.91
C LYS A 222 -28.93 7.32 19.24
N GLU A 223 -29.16 8.25 20.14
CA GLU A 223 -28.19 9.24 20.64
C GLU A 223 -26.94 8.56 21.23
N THR A 224 -27.11 7.40 21.88
CA THR A 224 -26.02 6.60 22.46
C THR A 224 -25.16 5.94 21.38
N LEU A 225 -25.77 5.41 20.32
CA LEU A 225 -25.02 4.88 19.17
C LEU A 225 -24.27 5.99 18.43
N GLU A 226 -24.90 7.17 18.27
CA GLU A 226 -24.27 8.33 17.65
C GLU A 226 -23.07 8.85 18.45
N ASP A 227 -23.18 8.96 19.77
CA ASP A 227 -22.08 9.33 20.68
C ASP A 227 -20.87 8.39 20.55
N VAL A 228 -21.13 7.09 20.40
CA VAL A 228 -20.09 6.05 20.25
C VAL A 228 -19.41 6.13 18.88
N LEU A 229 -20.17 6.32 17.80
CA LEU A 229 -19.63 6.42 16.43
C LEU A 229 -19.03 7.80 16.11
N ARG A 230 -19.35 8.86 16.86
CA ARG A 230 -18.88 10.24 16.61
C ARG A 230 -17.35 10.38 16.55
N ILE A 231 -16.60 9.48 17.19
CA ILE A 231 -15.13 9.46 17.09
C ILE A 231 -14.63 9.09 15.69
N CYS A 232 -15.34 8.21 14.98
CA CYS A 232 -14.99 7.74 13.64
C CYS A 232 -15.11 8.86 12.60
N LEU A 233 -16.06 9.77 12.80
CA LEU A 233 -16.27 10.97 11.97
C LEU A 233 -15.21 12.07 12.18
N ARG A 234 -14.32 11.91 13.17
CA ARG A 234 -13.16 12.79 13.40
C ARG A 234 -11.83 12.09 13.08
N TRP A 235 -11.88 10.87 12.57
CA TRP A 235 -10.68 10.10 12.23
C TRP A 235 -10.33 10.30 10.75
N SER A 236 -9.34 11.17 10.51
CA SER A 236 -8.92 11.60 9.16
C SER A 236 -7.94 10.65 8.46
N SER A 237 -7.38 9.66 9.16
CA SER A 237 -6.38 8.74 8.61
C SER A 237 -7.01 7.41 8.17
N THR A 238 -6.50 6.83 7.09
CA THR A 238 -6.86 5.48 6.61
C THR A 238 -6.13 4.36 7.36
N ALA A 239 -5.18 4.68 8.26
CA ALA A 239 -4.32 3.70 8.90
C ALA A 239 -5.06 2.75 9.87
N HIS A 240 -4.87 1.44 9.68
CA HIS A 240 -5.39 0.41 10.59
C HIS A 240 -4.57 0.33 11.89
N LEU A 241 -5.02 1.07 12.91
CA LEU A 241 -4.40 1.07 14.23
C LEU A 241 -4.75 -0.19 15.04
N ASP A 242 -3.77 -0.70 15.79
CA ASP A 242 -3.98 -1.73 16.82
C ASP A 242 -4.72 -1.14 18.04
N VAL A 243 -5.55 -1.95 18.69
CA VAL A 243 -6.25 -1.62 19.94
C VAL A 243 -5.27 -1.19 21.04
N ASP A 244 -4.08 -1.78 21.11
CA ASP A 244 -3.04 -1.38 22.06
C ASP A 244 -2.37 -0.04 21.70
N GLU A 245 -2.39 0.43 20.44
CA GLU A 245 -1.94 1.80 20.11
C GLU A 245 -3.05 2.83 20.37
N ILE A 246 -4.30 2.51 20.03
CA ILE A 246 -5.44 3.38 20.32
C ILE A 246 -5.59 3.57 21.84
N ALA A 247 -5.46 2.51 22.64
CA ALA A 247 -5.54 2.58 24.10
C ALA A 247 -4.44 3.44 24.76
N LYS A 248 -3.31 3.68 24.06
CA LYS A 248 -2.24 4.59 24.50
C LYS A 248 -2.54 6.07 24.23
N ALA A 249 -3.59 6.40 23.47
CA ALA A 249 -3.97 7.78 23.21
C ALA A 249 -4.48 8.47 24.51
N PRO A 250 -4.18 9.77 24.73
CA PRO A 250 -4.44 10.42 26.01
C PRO A 250 -5.89 10.33 26.51
N ILE A 251 -6.89 10.39 25.62
CA ILE A 251 -8.30 10.21 26.00
C ILE A 251 -8.55 8.85 26.65
N PHE A 252 -8.18 7.75 25.99
CA PHE A 252 -8.41 6.40 26.48
C PHE A 252 -7.53 6.09 27.70
N GLN A 253 -6.26 6.50 27.66
CA GLN A 253 -5.34 6.33 28.78
C GLN A 253 -5.80 7.08 30.04
N LYS A 254 -6.51 8.21 29.91
CA LYS A 254 -7.07 8.95 31.06
C LYS A 254 -8.39 8.37 31.57
N THR A 255 -9.23 7.77 30.72
CA THR A 255 -10.56 7.27 31.13
C THR A 255 -10.62 5.78 31.47
N LEU A 256 -9.78 4.95 30.85
CA LEU A 256 -9.80 3.49 30.99
C LEU A 256 -8.54 2.97 31.71
N THR A 257 -8.71 1.88 32.45
CA THR A 257 -7.63 1.06 33.01
C THR A 257 -7.62 -0.29 32.31
N PRO A 258 -6.52 -0.72 31.67
CA PRO A 258 -6.39 -2.08 31.16
C PRO A 258 -6.28 -3.09 32.32
N LEU A 259 -7.02 -4.18 32.22
CA LEU A 259 -7.03 -5.29 33.17
C LEU A 259 -6.06 -6.41 32.76
N TRP A 260 -6.12 -6.80 31.48
CA TRP A 260 -5.23 -7.78 30.85
C TRP A 260 -5.43 -7.77 29.34
N SER A 261 -4.42 -8.26 28.60
CA SER A 261 -4.58 -8.70 27.21
C SER A 261 -4.35 -10.22 27.10
N GLN A 262 -4.90 -10.85 26.06
CA GLN A 262 -4.72 -12.27 25.78
C GLN A 262 -4.87 -12.58 24.29
N TYR A 263 -3.88 -13.24 23.72
CA TYR A 263 -3.91 -13.80 22.35
C TYR A 263 -4.39 -15.25 22.39
N ALA A 264 -5.22 -15.65 21.43
CA ALA A 264 -5.72 -17.03 21.29
C ALA A 264 -6.18 -17.33 19.85
N GLN A 265 -6.31 -18.61 19.50
CA GLN A 265 -6.97 -19.02 18.25
C GLN A 265 -8.50 -18.90 18.41
N PRO A 266 -9.24 -18.46 17.38
CA PRO A 266 -10.68 -18.30 17.45
C PRO A 266 -11.39 -19.64 17.60
N GLY A 267 -12.32 -19.71 18.54
CA GLY A 267 -13.08 -20.93 18.83
C GLY A 267 -13.98 -20.76 20.05
N LEU A 268 -15.11 -21.46 20.07
CA LEU A 268 -16.14 -21.35 21.10
C LEU A 268 -15.56 -21.46 22.52
N LYS A 269 -14.70 -22.44 22.76
CA LYS A 269 -14.06 -22.63 24.07
C LYS A 269 -13.19 -21.43 24.45
N GLN A 270 -12.36 -20.94 23.53
CA GLN A 270 -11.43 -19.85 23.77
C GLN A 270 -12.15 -18.52 24.06
N PHE A 271 -13.26 -18.25 23.36
CA PHE A 271 -14.12 -17.11 23.68
C PHE A 271 -14.82 -17.29 25.03
N LEU A 272 -15.36 -18.48 25.33
CA LEU A 272 -16.02 -18.78 26.60
C LEU A 272 -15.06 -18.67 27.79
N ASP A 273 -13.86 -19.27 27.72
CA ASP A 273 -12.80 -19.18 28.73
C ASP A 273 -12.41 -17.70 28.99
N MET A 274 -12.33 -16.88 27.94
CA MET A 274 -11.97 -15.46 28.04
C MET A 274 -13.10 -14.59 28.62
N LEU A 275 -14.36 -14.89 28.30
CA LEU A 275 -15.52 -14.19 28.87
C LEU A 275 -15.76 -14.60 30.34
N ILE A 276 -15.54 -15.87 30.69
CA ILE A 276 -15.51 -16.34 32.09
C ILE A 276 -14.38 -15.62 32.86
N ARG A 277 -13.20 -15.46 32.25
CA ARG A 277 -12.10 -14.66 32.83
C ARG A 277 -12.54 -13.22 33.08
N LEU A 278 -13.22 -12.56 32.14
CA LEU A 278 -13.74 -11.19 32.33
C LEU A 278 -14.79 -11.14 33.46
N GLN A 279 -15.72 -12.11 33.49
CA GLN A 279 -16.74 -12.23 34.55
C GLN A 279 -16.10 -12.28 35.94
N ASN A 280 -15.02 -13.06 36.08
CA ASN A 280 -14.33 -13.28 37.35
C ASN A 280 -13.28 -12.21 37.69
N THR A 281 -12.76 -11.45 36.72
CA THR A 281 -11.75 -10.41 36.95
C THR A 281 -12.36 -9.13 37.54
N ALA A 282 -13.51 -8.70 37.02
CA ALA A 282 -14.13 -7.43 37.40
C ALA A 282 -15.33 -7.65 38.34
N THR A 283 -15.34 -7.04 39.52
CA THR A 283 -16.52 -6.98 40.41
C THR A 283 -17.62 -6.07 39.85
N HIS A 284 -17.23 -5.03 39.12
CA HIS A 284 -18.10 -4.06 38.46
C HIS A 284 -18.27 -4.38 36.97
N SER A 285 -18.95 -3.51 36.23
CA SER A 285 -19.06 -3.62 34.78
C SER A 285 -17.69 -3.39 34.13
N ALA A 286 -17.46 -4.08 33.00
CA ALA A 286 -16.17 -4.08 32.32
C ALA A 286 -16.34 -4.30 30.81
N ALA A 287 -15.35 -3.86 30.04
CA ALA A 287 -15.28 -4.05 28.60
C ALA A 287 -14.19 -5.07 28.21
N LEU A 288 -14.38 -5.72 27.08
CA LEU A 288 -13.42 -6.58 26.40
C LEU A 288 -13.48 -6.24 24.91
N VAL A 289 -12.45 -5.59 24.39
CA VAL A 289 -12.30 -5.34 22.95
C VAL A 289 -11.60 -6.55 22.34
N LEU A 290 -12.27 -7.22 21.41
CA LEU A 290 -11.69 -8.32 20.62
C LEU A 290 -11.28 -7.80 19.25
N THR A 291 -10.09 -8.18 18.79
CA THR A 291 -9.51 -7.78 17.50
C THR A 291 -8.89 -8.97 16.77
N ARG A 292 -9.22 -9.09 15.47
CA ARG A 292 -8.63 -10.01 14.48
C ARG A 292 -8.93 -9.42 13.08
N PRO A 293 -8.08 -8.50 12.56
CA PRO A 293 -8.42 -7.68 11.39
C PRO A 293 -9.03 -8.49 10.22
N PRO A 294 -10.17 -8.04 9.64
CA PRO A 294 -10.88 -6.78 9.89
C PRO A 294 -11.81 -6.77 11.13
N GLU A 295 -11.99 -7.91 11.79
CA GLU A 295 -12.97 -8.09 12.87
C GLU A 295 -12.55 -7.39 14.17
N ILE A 296 -13.21 -6.27 14.52
CA ILE A 296 -13.06 -5.61 15.83
C ILE A 296 -14.43 -5.31 16.45
N VAL A 297 -14.67 -5.80 17.67
CA VAL A 297 -15.92 -5.61 18.43
C VAL A 297 -15.65 -5.34 19.92
N CYS A 298 -16.58 -4.69 20.60
CA CYS A 298 -16.53 -4.46 22.05
C CYS A 298 -17.60 -5.28 22.77
N ILE A 299 -17.21 -6.15 23.70
CA ILE A 299 -18.12 -6.86 24.60
C ILE A 299 -18.15 -6.13 25.95
N LEU A 300 -19.34 -5.81 26.42
CA LEU A 300 -19.62 -5.20 27.71
C LEU A 300 -20.26 -6.22 28.64
N LYS A 301 -19.60 -6.50 29.77
CA LYS A 301 -20.22 -7.11 30.95
C LYS A 301 -20.89 -5.99 31.73
N ILE A 302 -22.22 -5.93 31.73
CA ILE A 302 -23.00 -5.00 32.56
C ILE A 302 -23.50 -5.72 33.81
N VAL A 303 -23.18 -5.21 34.99
CA VAL A 303 -23.65 -5.76 36.28
C VAL A 303 -25.03 -5.17 36.60
N THR A 304 -26.00 -6.04 36.89
CA THR A 304 -27.34 -5.67 37.38
C THR A 304 -27.61 -6.36 38.72
N GLU A 305 -28.58 -5.86 39.50
CA GLU A 305 -29.04 -6.44 40.77
C GLU A 305 -29.53 -7.89 40.63
N ARG A 306 -29.88 -8.32 39.41
CA ARG A 306 -30.41 -9.68 39.14
C ARG A 306 -29.39 -10.64 38.54
N LYS A 307 -28.65 -10.20 37.51
CA LYS A 307 -27.61 -10.99 36.83
C LYS A 307 -26.69 -10.10 35.98
N ASN A 308 -25.52 -10.60 35.60
CA ASN A 308 -24.74 -9.96 34.55
C ASN A 308 -25.51 -10.04 33.21
N VAL A 309 -25.56 -8.94 32.47
CA VAL A 309 -26.05 -8.88 31.09
C VAL A 309 -24.85 -8.64 30.18
N TRP A 310 -24.78 -9.39 29.09
CA TRP A 310 -23.69 -9.29 28.12
C TRP A 310 -24.19 -8.50 26.92
N VAL A 311 -23.46 -7.46 26.51
CA VAL A 311 -23.82 -6.66 25.33
C VAL A 311 -22.63 -6.59 24.39
N LEU A 312 -22.81 -7.04 23.16
CA LEU A 312 -21.84 -6.88 22.09
C LEU A 312 -22.15 -5.60 21.32
N PHE A 313 -21.14 -4.79 21.08
CA PHE A 313 -21.17 -3.67 20.15
C PHE A 313 -20.29 -4.00 18.93
N ASP A 314 -20.91 -3.99 17.75
CA ASP A 314 -20.22 -4.00 16.47
C ASP A 314 -20.52 -2.70 15.73
N SER A 315 -19.52 -2.15 15.06
CA SER A 315 -19.59 -0.90 14.29
C SER A 315 -19.79 -1.11 12.78
N HIS A 316 -19.70 -2.37 12.33
CA HIS A 316 -19.96 -2.80 10.96
C HIS A 316 -21.44 -3.16 10.73
N PRO A 317 -21.96 -3.04 9.50
CA PRO A 317 -23.17 -3.74 9.07
C PRO A 317 -22.96 -5.27 9.04
N ARG A 318 -23.96 -6.06 9.43
CA ARG A 318 -23.93 -7.54 9.43
C ARG A 318 -25.28 -8.14 9.04
N HIS A 319 -25.34 -9.46 8.85
CA HIS A 319 -26.60 -10.17 8.60
C HIS A 319 -27.68 -9.95 9.69
N LYS A 320 -27.29 -9.71 10.95
CA LYS A 320 -28.22 -9.36 12.06
C LYS A 320 -28.62 -7.87 12.10
N HIS A 321 -27.86 -7.01 11.44
CA HIS A 321 -28.03 -5.55 11.42
C HIS A 321 -27.46 -4.98 10.11
N PRO A 322 -28.18 -5.12 8.99
CA PRO A 322 -27.67 -4.71 7.67
C PRO A 322 -27.64 -3.19 7.50
N ASP A 323 -28.42 -2.45 8.30
CA ASP A 323 -28.58 -1.01 8.16
C ASP A 323 -27.50 -0.17 8.89
N GLY A 324 -26.61 -0.81 9.68
CA GLY A 324 -25.56 -0.11 10.42
C GLY A 324 -24.87 -0.96 11.50
N GLY A 325 -24.08 -0.30 12.34
CA GLY A 325 -23.57 -0.88 13.59
C GLY A 325 -24.71 -1.12 14.59
N ALA A 326 -24.45 -1.92 15.62
CA ALA A 326 -25.49 -2.40 16.52
C ALA A 326 -25.00 -2.69 17.95
N PHE A 327 -25.94 -2.62 18.89
CA PHE A 327 -25.84 -3.27 20.20
C PHE A 327 -26.66 -4.57 20.18
N ILE A 328 -26.04 -5.69 20.52
CA ILE A 328 -26.68 -7.01 20.65
C ILE A 328 -26.60 -7.47 22.10
N PHE A 329 -27.75 -7.62 22.73
CA PHE A 329 -27.90 -7.98 24.14
C PHE A 329 -28.13 -9.50 24.27
N TYR A 330 -27.24 -10.19 24.97
CA TYR A 330 -27.23 -11.63 25.13
C TYR A 330 -27.66 -12.08 26.54
N PRO A 331 -28.47 -13.16 26.64
CA PRO A 331 -29.03 -13.62 27.91
C PRO A 331 -28.05 -14.40 28.80
N SER A 332 -26.99 -14.97 28.20
CA SER A 332 -25.98 -15.83 28.83
C SER A 332 -24.61 -15.70 28.14
N LEU A 333 -23.59 -16.35 28.71
CA LEU A 333 -22.21 -16.37 28.19
C LEU A 333 -22.05 -17.18 26.91
N GLU A 334 -22.79 -18.28 26.82
CA GLU A 334 -22.68 -19.28 25.76
C GLU A 334 -23.21 -18.69 24.45
N ALA A 335 -24.34 -18.00 24.48
CA ALA A 335 -24.96 -17.39 23.30
C ALA A 335 -24.08 -16.31 22.63
N ILE A 336 -23.35 -15.51 23.43
CA ILE A 336 -22.37 -14.55 22.90
C ILE A 336 -21.08 -15.24 22.43
N ALA A 337 -20.62 -16.30 23.13
CA ALA A 337 -19.45 -17.07 22.70
C ALA A 337 -19.70 -17.85 21.39
N ASP A 338 -20.91 -18.36 21.16
CA ASP A 338 -21.34 -18.98 19.90
C ASP A 338 -21.34 -17.94 18.77
N TYR A 339 -21.88 -16.74 18.99
CA TYR A 339 -21.84 -15.67 17.98
C TYR A 339 -20.41 -15.20 17.68
N LEU A 340 -19.54 -15.09 18.68
CA LEU A 340 -18.12 -14.79 18.47
C LEU A 340 -17.40 -15.91 17.70
N ALA A 341 -17.73 -17.17 17.97
CA ALA A 341 -17.20 -18.32 17.24
C ALA A 341 -17.72 -18.44 15.80
N ASP A 342 -18.83 -17.77 15.46
CA ASP A 342 -19.33 -17.60 14.08
C ASP A 342 -18.66 -16.40 13.39
N LEU A 343 -18.61 -15.26 14.06
CA LEU A 343 -18.06 -14.00 13.57
C LEU A 343 -16.54 -14.08 13.30
N PHE A 344 -15.76 -14.61 14.24
CA PHE A 344 -14.30 -14.68 14.14
C PHE A 344 -13.79 -15.94 13.42
N LYS A 345 -14.62 -16.58 12.57
CA LYS A 345 -14.24 -17.79 11.83
C LYS A 345 -12.96 -17.62 11.02
N PHE A 346 -12.18 -18.69 10.97
CA PHE A 346 -10.97 -18.81 10.17
C PHE A 346 -11.06 -20.09 9.35
N ASP A 347 -10.66 -20.05 8.09
CA ASP A 347 -10.49 -21.25 7.28
C ASP A 347 -9.12 -21.86 7.57
N PRO A 348 -9.05 -23.07 8.17
CA PRO A 348 -7.76 -23.72 8.48
C PRO A 348 -6.95 -24.05 7.22
N HIS A 349 -7.57 -24.12 6.04
CA HIS A 349 -6.87 -24.40 4.79
C HIS A 349 -5.95 -23.25 4.34
N LEU A 350 -6.14 -22.03 4.85
CA LEU A 350 -5.22 -20.90 4.60
C LEU A 350 -3.83 -21.10 5.23
N LEU A 351 -3.68 -22.01 6.20
CA LEU A 351 -2.37 -22.42 6.76
C LEU A 351 -1.66 -23.50 5.94
N ALA A 352 -2.30 -24.05 4.89
CA ALA A 352 -1.73 -25.13 4.09
C ALA A 352 -0.74 -24.65 3.01
N ASP A 353 -0.70 -23.35 2.71
CA ASP A 353 0.25 -22.75 1.77
C ASP A 353 1.63 -22.55 2.43
N PRO A 354 2.71 -23.21 1.95
CA PRO A 354 4.06 -23.02 2.48
C PRO A 354 4.60 -21.59 2.37
N ALA A 355 4.14 -20.79 1.40
CA ALA A 355 4.62 -19.42 1.18
C ALA A 355 4.04 -18.42 2.19
N LEU A 356 2.81 -18.64 2.67
CA LEU A 356 2.09 -17.71 3.55
C LEU A 356 2.22 -18.04 5.04
N GLN A 357 2.89 -19.14 5.42
CA GLN A 357 2.81 -19.73 6.77
C GLN A 357 2.90 -18.73 7.93
N TRP A 358 3.90 -17.84 7.96
CA TRP A 358 4.08 -16.92 9.09
C TRP A 358 3.06 -15.78 9.13
N GLN A 359 2.61 -15.29 7.97
CA GLN A 359 1.57 -14.26 7.86
C GLN A 359 0.19 -14.83 8.23
N ALA A 360 -0.13 -16.00 7.67
CA ALA A 360 -1.36 -16.73 7.98
C ALA A 360 -1.42 -17.14 9.46
N GLN A 361 -0.28 -17.47 10.09
CA GLN A 361 -0.22 -17.83 11.51
C GLN A 361 -0.42 -16.62 12.46
N LEU A 362 -0.11 -15.40 12.03
CA LEU A 362 -0.50 -14.17 12.74
C LEU A 362 -2.01 -13.91 12.59
N LEU A 363 -2.54 -14.01 11.36
CA LEU A 363 -3.97 -13.83 11.06
C LEU A 363 -4.88 -14.95 11.60
N ALA A 364 -4.31 -16.09 12.00
CA ALA A 364 -5.01 -17.22 12.61
C ALA A 364 -5.33 -17.01 14.11
N ASN A 365 -4.83 -15.94 14.74
CA ASN A 365 -5.12 -15.61 16.14
C ASN A 365 -6.02 -14.36 16.23
N PHE A 366 -6.75 -14.23 17.33
CA PHE A 366 -7.34 -12.99 17.80
C PHE A 366 -6.63 -12.51 19.08
N CYS A 367 -6.71 -11.22 19.38
CA CYS A 367 -6.37 -10.68 20.69
C CYS A 367 -7.63 -10.14 21.37
N GLY A 368 -7.68 -10.27 22.70
CA GLY A 368 -8.68 -9.63 23.55
C GLY A 368 -8.03 -8.74 24.60
N HIS A 369 -8.45 -7.48 24.66
CA HIS A 369 -7.95 -6.46 25.59
C HIS A 369 -9.09 -6.08 26.54
N ALA A 370 -8.96 -6.41 27.83
CA ALA A 370 -9.96 -6.14 28.85
C ALA A 370 -9.71 -4.79 29.53
N PHE A 371 -10.78 -4.02 29.76
CA PHE A 371 -10.73 -2.68 30.35
C PHE A 371 -11.82 -2.47 31.40
N MET A 372 -11.54 -1.59 32.36
CA MET A 372 -12.52 -0.97 33.26
C MET A 372 -12.39 0.56 33.20
N LEU A 373 -13.37 1.29 33.73
CA LEU A 373 -13.25 2.75 33.88
C LEU A 373 -12.28 3.11 35.02
N LYS A 374 -11.74 4.33 35.00
CA LYS A 374 -11.03 4.95 36.12
C LYS A 374 -11.99 5.69 37.05
N ASP A 375 -11.84 5.43 38.35
CA ASP A 375 -12.66 6.05 39.41
C ASP A 375 -12.43 7.58 39.51
N SER A 376 -11.21 8.03 39.24
CA SER A 376 -10.85 9.45 39.29
C SER A 376 -10.99 10.12 37.92
N LEU A 377 -12.09 10.87 37.73
CA LEU A 377 -12.18 12.01 36.79
C LEU A 377 -13.48 12.83 37.04
N ALA A 378 -13.63 13.38 38.25
CA ALA A 378 -14.71 14.31 38.55
C ALA A 378 -14.40 15.71 37.99
N GLY A 379 -15.34 16.30 37.22
CA GLY A 379 -15.35 17.74 36.90
C GLY A 379 -14.71 18.18 35.57
N ALA A 380 -14.28 17.28 34.69
CA ALA A 380 -13.53 17.64 33.47
C ALA A 380 -14.31 17.47 32.15
N ASN A 381 -15.57 17.92 32.08
CA ASN A 381 -16.35 17.79 30.83
C ASN A 381 -15.86 18.74 29.72
N ASP A 382 -15.62 20.01 30.04
CA ASP A 382 -15.21 21.01 29.03
C ASP A 382 -13.81 20.72 28.45
N LEU A 383 -12.95 20.02 29.20
CA LEU A 383 -11.61 19.63 28.75
C LEU A 383 -11.59 18.33 27.93
N GLN A 384 -12.68 17.54 27.90
CA GLN A 384 -12.71 16.25 27.19
C GLN A 384 -12.67 16.40 25.66
N GLU A 385 -13.22 17.47 25.11
CA GLU A 385 -13.28 17.68 23.65
C GLU A 385 -11.90 18.04 23.08
N ALA A 386 -11.19 18.99 23.68
CA ALA A 386 -9.81 19.31 23.30
C ALA A 386 -8.83 18.14 23.55
N VAL A 387 -9.06 17.33 24.59
CA VAL A 387 -8.30 16.09 24.83
C VAL A 387 -8.65 15.00 23.82
N LEU A 388 -9.89 14.93 23.32
CA LEU A 388 -10.27 14.03 22.22
C LEU A 388 -9.56 14.42 20.92
N GLU A 389 -9.65 15.69 20.55
CA GLU A 389 -9.09 16.24 19.30
C GLU A 389 -7.58 16.01 19.21
N SER A 390 -6.82 16.50 20.21
CA SER A 390 -5.38 16.25 20.30
C SER A 390 -5.00 14.76 20.47
N SER A 391 -5.90 13.90 20.98
CA SER A 391 -5.65 12.44 20.99
C SER A 391 -5.76 11.82 19.59
N LEU A 392 -6.65 12.34 18.74
CA LEU A 392 -6.80 11.88 17.36
C LEU A 392 -5.65 12.41 16.49
N GLU A 393 -5.25 13.67 16.66
CA GLU A 393 -4.05 14.23 16.00
C GLU A 393 -2.79 13.43 16.34
N VAL A 394 -2.55 13.12 17.62
CA VAL A 394 -1.41 12.30 18.07
C VAL A 394 -1.46 10.88 17.50
N LEU A 395 -2.64 10.30 17.29
CA LEU A 395 -2.77 8.99 16.63
C LEU A 395 -2.50 9.08 15.12
N ALA A 396 -2.99 10.12 14.43
CA ALA A 396 -2.75 10.33 13.00
C ALA A 396 -1.26 10.58 12.71
N LEU A 397 -0.63 11.50 13.44
CA LEU A 397 0.81 11.78 13.34
C LEU A 397 1.67 10.55 13.65
N LYS A 398 1.27 9.69 14.60
CA LYS A 398 1.96 8.42 14.86
C LYS A 398 1.87 7.45 13.69
N ALA A 399 0.70 7.35 13.05
CA ALA A 399 0.52 6.50 11.87
C ALA A 399 1.40 6.99 10.71
N GLU A 400 1.35 8.29 10.41
CA GLU A 400 2.16 8.94 9.38
C GLU A 400 3.67 8.77 9.64
N VAL A 401 4.14 9.04 10.86
CA VAL A 401 5.56 8.83 11.24
C VAL A 401 5.99 7.36 11.13
N THR A 402 5.07 6.41 11.31
CA THR A 402 5.37 4.98 11.14
C THR A 402 5.49 4.62 9.67
N GLU A 403 4.60 5.16 8.82
CA GLU A 403 4.60 4.93 7.38
C GLU A 403 5.78 5.63 6.67
N LEU A 404 6.10 6.86 7.06
CA LEU A 404 7.30 7.57 6.61
C LEU A 404 8.58 6.80 6.99
N LYS A 405 8.64 6.19 8.18
CA LYS A 405 9.77 5.32 8.57
C LYS A 405 9.85 4.04 7.75
N ARG A 406 8.71 3.41 7.44
CA ARG A 406 8.64 2.23 6.55
C ARG A 406 9.17 2.57 5.16
N THR A 407 8.70 3.67 4.57
CA THR A 407 9.09 4.13 3.25
C THR A 407 10.55 4.57 3.20
N ASN A 408 11.04 5.31 4.20
CA ASN A 408 12.45 5.70 4.29
C ASN A 408 13.38 4.47 4.44
N GLY A 409 12.97 3.45 5.20
CA GLY A 409 13.71 2.19 5.30
C GLY A 409 13.78 1.40 3.98
N LEU A 410 12.75 1.46 3.13
CA LEU A 410 12.78 0.88 1.78
C LEU A 410 13.68 1.69 0.83
N LEU A 411 13.62 3.02 0.89
CA LEU A 411 14.49 3.89 0.10
C LEU A 411 15.97 3.71 0.47
N GLN A 412 16.27 3.56 1.76
CA GLN A 412 17.61 3.23 2.24
C GLN A 412 18.10 1.90 1.66
N ALA A 413 17.29 0.83 1.71
CA ALA A 413 17.65 -0.46 1.13
C ALA A 413 17.84 -0.42 -0.40
N GLN A 414 17.10 0.45 -1.12
CA GLN A 414 17.29 0.68 -2.56
C GLN A 414 18.57 1.46 -2.86
N LEU A 415 18.92 2.44 -2.02
CA LEU A 415 20.16 3.21 -2.12
C LEU A 415 21.38 2.30 -1.87
N ASP A 416 21.33 1.48 -0.81
CA ASP A 416 22.37 0.51 -0.48
C ASP A 416 22.57 -0.50 -1.63
N HIS A 417 21.47 -1.06 -2.17
CA HIS A 417 21.53 -1.99 -3.31
C HIS A 417 22.10 -1.35 -4.59
N SER A 418 21.71 -0.11 -4.88
CA SER A 418 22.23 0.65 -6.03
C SER A 418 23.71 1.03 -5.85
N SER A 419 24.16 1.23 -4.61
CA SER A 419 25.56 1.47 -4.26
C SER A 419 26.42 0.23 -4.51
N ASP A 420 25.96 -0.95 -4.03
CA ASP A 420 26.61 -2.24 -4.27
C ASP A 420 26.71 -2.59 -5.77
N GLU A 421 25.64 -2.31 -6.55
CA GLU A 421 25.66 -2.52 -8.00
C GLU A 421 26.66 -1.56 -8.69
N ASN A 422 26.70 -0.29 -8.30
CA ASN A 422 27.69 0.66 -8.81
C ASN A 422 29.12 0.25 -8.48
N ALA A 423 29.40 -0.25 -7.27
CA ALA A 423 30.72 -0.76 -6.90
C ALA A 423 31.14 -1.96 -7.77
N ASN A 424 30.23 -2.93 -7.96
CA ASN A 424 30.45 -4.10 -8.82
C ASN A 424 30.69 -3.69 -10.29
N LEU A 425 29.93 -2.71 -10.81
CA LEU A 425 30.13 -2.18 -12.16
C LEU A 425 31.47 -1.42 -12.29
N GLN A 426 31.91 -0.69 -11.27
CA GLN A 426 33.24 -0.06 -11.25
C GLN A 426 34.37 -1.10 -11.29
N ASP A 427 34.28 -2.17 -10.49
CA ASP A 427 35.23 -3.28 -10.52
C ASP A 427 35.27 -3.99 -11.89
N GLN A 428 34.11 -4.20 -12.52
CA GLN A 428 34.04 -4.74 -13.89
C GLN A 428 34.67 -3.80 -14.93
N VAL A 429 34.44 -2.49 -14.83
CA VAL A 429 35.09 -1.48 -15.70
C VAL A 429 36.60 -1.46 -15.50
N VAL A 430 37.09 -1.60 -14.26
CA VAL A 430 38.53 -1.74 -13.95
C VAL A 430 39.10 -3.02 -14.56
N ALA A 431 38.44 -4.17 -14.36
CA ALA A 431 38.87 -5.45 -14.92
C ALA A 431 38.92 -5.42 -16.46
N LEU A 432 37.90 -4.86 -17.11
CA LEU A 432 37.88 -4.68 -18.58
C LEU A 432 39.03 -3.77 -19.03
N ARG A 433 39.25 -2.62 -18.39
CA ARG A 433 40.39 -1.71 -18.66
C ARG A 433 41.75 -2.40 -18.49
N HIS A 434 41.89 -3.39 -17.61
CA HIS A 434 43.09 -4.20 -17.50
C HIS A 434 43.24 -5.20 -18.66
N THR A 435 42.18 -5.90 -19.07
CA THR A 435 42.24 -6.81 -20.24
C THR A 435 42.55 -6.08 -21.54
N SER A 436 41.98 -4.88 -21.76
CA SER A 436 42.24 -4.03 -22.92
C SER A 436 43.66 -3.45 -23.00
N ARG A 437 44.49 -3.63 -21.96
CA ARG A 437 45.89 -3.15 -21.90
C ARG A 437 46.94 -4.23 -22.21
N LEU A 438 46.52 -5.44 -22.59
CA LEU A 438 47.44 -6.44 -23.14
C LEU A 438 47.97 -5.98 -24.52
N PRO A 439 49.30 -5.92 -24.76
CA PRO A 439 49.82 -5.51 -26.06
C PRO A 439 49.41 -6.49 -27.17
N SER A 440 48.91 -5.96 -28.28
CA SER A 440 48.66 -6.74 -29.48
C SER A 440 49.98 -7.31 -30.02
N GLN A 441 50.12 -8.64 -29.99
CA GLN A 441 51.25 -9.29 -30.65
C GLN A 441 51.17 -9.02 -32.16
N PRO A 442 52.24 -8.51 -32.80
CA PRO A 442 52.26 -8.38 -34.24
C PRO A 442 52.24 -9.78 -34.88
N TYR A 443 51.25 -10.02 -35.74
CA TYR A 443 51.03 -11.31 -36.39
C TYR A 443 52.23 -11.65 -37.29
N ALA A 444 53.02 -12.65 -36.91
CA ALA A 444 54.17 -13.11 -37.67
C ALA A 444 53.70 -13.92 -38.89
N SER A 445 53.38 -13.24 -39.99
CA SER A 445 53.07 -13.88 -41.27
C SER A 445 54.29 -14.66 -41.79
N SER A 446 54.13 -15.96 -41.96
CA SER A 446 55.13 -16.78 -42.64
C SER A 446 55.11 -16.47 -44.14
N VAL A 447 56.29 -16.40 -44.76
CA VAL A 447 56.45 -16.22 -46.20
C VAL A 447 57.37 -17.32 -46.72
N GLY A 448 56.85 -18.13 -47.64
CA GLY A 448 57.65 -19.08 -48.41
C GLY A 448 58.43 -18.36 -49.51
N SER A 449 59.69 -18.76 -49.68
CA SER A 449 60.66 -18.46 -50.75
C SER A 449 60.19 -17.67 -51.98
N PHE A 450 60.93 -16.63 -52.37
CA PHE A 450 61.97 -16.69 -53.43
C PHE A 450 62.73 -15.33 -53.54
N PRO A 451 63.86 -15.18 -54.27
CA PRO A 451 65.00 -14.45 -53.71
C PRO A 451 65.58 -13.26 -54.55
N ASN A 452 66.39 -12.45 -53.86
CA ASN A 452 67.43 -11.53 -54.36
C ASN A 452 67.01 -10.32 -55.23
N VAL A 453 67.56 -9.13 -54.90
CA VAL A 453 68.69 -8.50 -55.64
C VAL A 453 69.01 -7.08 -55.09
N TRP A 454 70.29 -6.83 -54.78
CA TRP A 454 70.99 -5.52 -54.63
C TRP A 454 70.89 -4.65 -53.33
N ARG A 455 71.74 -3.61 -53.33
CA ARG A 455 72.43 -2.85 -52.24
C ARG A 455 73.09 -1.58 -52.87
N PRO A 456 73.83 -0.68 -52.18
CA PRO A 456 73.89 -0.26 -50.76
C PRO A 456 73.91 1.32 -50.61
N VAL A 457 74.63 1.88 -49.60
CA VAL A 457 75.11 3.31 -49.44
C VAL A 457 74.07 4.30 -48.83
N THR A 458 74.30 5.10 -47.77
CA THR A 458 75.48 5.38 -46.87
C THR A 458 75.09 5.73 -45.40
N SER A 459 76.09 5.71 -44.50
CA SER A 459 76.12 6.19 -43.08
C SER A 459 76.26 7.74 -42.96
N PRO A 460 76.42 8.41 -41.76
CA PRO A 460 76.65 7.94 -40.38
C PRO A 460 75.90 8.67 -39.21
N LYS A 461 76.27 8.36 -37.95
CA LYS A 461 75.82 8.98 -36.65
C LYS A 461 76.72 10.18 -36.23
N PRO A 462 76.34 11.01 -35.22
CA PRO A 462 76.57 10.75 -33.76
C PRO A 462 75.27 10.98 -32.92
N THR A 463 74.91 10.26 -31.83
CA THR A 463 75.45 9.97 -30.47
C THR A 463 75.25 11.07 -29.38
N PRO A 464 75.01 10.71 -28.08
CA PRO A 464 74.21 11.52 -27.15
C PRO A 464 74.97 12.02 -25.89
N LEU A 465 74.25 12.69 -24.97
CA LEU A 465 74.64 12.91 -23.55
C LEU A 465 73.65 12.24 -22.58
N ALA A 466 74.06 12.02 -21.32
CA ALA A 466 73.30 11.26 -20.33
C ALA A 466 73.60 11.61 -18.85
N SER A 467 72.59 11.45 -18.00
CA SER A 467 72.62 11.36 -16.53
C SER A 467 71.22 10.86 -16.08
N SER A 468 70.99 9.84 -15.24
CA SER A 468 71.74 9.21 -14.13
C SER A 468 71.87 10.15 -12.92
N SER A 469 71.23 9.89 -11.78
CA SER A 469 71.50 8.74 -10.90
C SER A 469 70.24 8.33 -10.10
N LYS A 470 69.83 7.05 -10.10
CA LYS A 470 70.16 5.93 -9.18
C LYS A 470 69.16 5.71 -8.03
N SER A 471 68.84 4.44 -7.80
CA SER A 471 67.95 3.92 -6.76
C SER A 471 68.58 2.72 -6.02
N GLN A 472 68.13 2.45 -4.80
CA GLN A 472 68.34 1.25 -3.94
C GLN A 472 67.14 1.24 -2.95
N SER A 473 66.31 0.21 -2.74
CA SER A 473 66.52 -1.20 -2.30
C SER A 473 67.17 -1.30 -0.90
N THR A 474 66.65 -1.98 0.12
CA THR A 474 65.51 -2.94 0.24
C THR A 474 64.96 -2.89 1.72
N GLN A 475 64.20 -3.79 2.35
CA GLN A 475 63.88 -5.23 2.19
C GLN A 475 62.44 -5.58 2.68
N ILE A 476 62.24 -6.62 3.52
CA ILE A 476 60.94 -7.26 3.84
C ILE A 476 60.88 -7.68 5.33
N LYS A 477 59.70 -7.57 5.98
CA LYS A 477 59.21 -8.45 7.08
C LYS A 477 57.69 -8.35 7.24
N ALA A 478 57.04 -9.32 7.88
CA ALA A 478 55.57 -9.48 7.85
C ALA A 478 54.94 -9.98 9.17
N LEU A 479 53.69 -9.56 9.40
CA LEU A 479 52.70 -10.03 10.41
C LEU A 479 53.09 -9.86 11.92
N PRO A 480 52.13 -9.96 12.88
CA PRO A 480 50.71 -10.37 12.78
C PRO A 480 49.67 -9.31 13.27
N SER A 481 48.38 -9.64 13.12
CA SER A 481 47.22 -8.86 13.59
C SER A 481 46.53 -9.45 14.84
N PRO A 482 46.05 -8.58 15.74
CA PRO A 482 44.86 -8.86 16.57
C PRO A 482 43.99 -7.58 16.75
N PRO A 483 42.90 -7.57 17.55
CA PRO A 483 41.59 -8.10 17.13
C PRO A 483 40.44 -7.09 17.28
N LEU A 484 39.28 -7.43 16.70
CA LEU A 484 38.02 -6.69 16.86
C LEU A 484 37.56 -6.60 18.33
N LYS A 485 36.87 -5.50 18.68
CA LYS A 485 36.06 -5.39 19.90
C LYS A 485 34.63 -4.96 19.55
N VAL A 486 33.66 -5.72 20.03
CA VAL A 486 32.23 -5.38 19.98
C VAL A 486 31.86 -4.61 21.25
N ALA A 487 31.11 -3.51 21.11
CA ALA A 487 30.50 -2.78 22.21
C ALA A 487 29.04 -3.23 22.42
N ALA A 488 28.54 -3.20 23.66
CA ALA A 488 27.24 -3.76 24.04
C ALA A 488 26.30 -2.72 24.65
N SER A 489 24.99 -2.92 24.48
CA SER A 489 23.95 -2.01 24.98
C SER A 489 23.92 -1.90 26.52
N PRO A 490 23.80 -0.69 27.10
CA PRO A 490 23.62 -0.52 28.53
C PRO A 490 22.18 -0.89 28.95
N LYS A 491 22.03 -1.57 30.10
CA LYS A 491 20.74 -1.87 30.73
C LYS A 491 20.48 -0.94 31.92
N GLY A 492 19.69 0.11 31.72
CA GLY A 492 19.21 0.95 32.82
C GLY A 492 18.19 0.23 33.69
N LYS A 493 18.44 0.14 35.00
CA LYS A 493 17.43 -0.23 36.00
C LYS A 493 16.90 1.03 36.65
N MET A 494 15.60 1.32 36.49
CA MET A 494 14.93 2.24 37.42
C MET A 494 14.69 1.53 38.76
N VAL A 495 15.07 2.19 39.86
CA VAL A 495 14.71 1.79 41.22
C VAL A 495 13.92 2.93 41.83
N MET A 496 12.60 2.76 41.90
CA MET A 496 11.71 3.68 42.60
C MET A 496 11.89 3.53 44.11
N ARG A 497 12.00 4.62 44.85
CA ARG A 497 11.81 4.63 46.30
C ARG A 497 10.99 5.86 46.69
N THR A 498 10.17 5.71 47.72
CA THR A 498 9.00 6.55 47.97
C THR A 498 9.23 7.58 49.07
N VAL A 499 8.82 8.82 48.77
CA VAL A 499 8.05 9.75 49.64
C VAL A 499 8.55 9.98 51.07
N ASP A 500 8.92 11.23 51.38
CA ASP A 500 8.24 12.02 52.42
C ASP A 500 8.49 13.54 52.18
N GLU A 501 7.61 14.39 52.72
CA GLU A 501 7.62 15.84 52.48
C GLU A 501 8.46 16.62 53.52
N LYS A 502 9.40 17.46 53.08
CA LYS A 502 9.46 18.92 53.36
C LYS A 502 10.77 19.61 52.96
N ASP A 503 10.62 20.71 52.24
CA ASP A 503 11.36 21.99 52.31
C ASP A 503 12.82 21.99 52.84
N ASP A 504 13.80 21.88 51.94
CA ASP A 504 15.16 22.49 52.08
C ASP A 504 16.02 22.47 50.78
N ASP A 505 15.41 22.25 49.59
CA ASP A 505 16.14 21.80 48.39
C ASP A 505 16.73 22.90 47.46
N ASP A 506 16.42 24.19 47.62
CA ASP A 506 16.88 25.26 46.71
C ASP A 506 18.42 25.28 46.55
N PHE A 507 19.17 25.02 47.62
CA PHE A 507 20.64 24.98 47.59
C PHE A 507 21.18 23.75 46.86
N VAL A 508 20.52 22.60 46.99
CA VAL A 508 20.90 21.35 46.30
C VAL A 508 20.56 21.44 44.82
N PHE A 509 19.41 22.02 44.48
CA PHE A 509 18.99 22.27 43.10
C PHE A 509 19.94 23.26 42.40
N ALA A 510 20.26 24.38 43.05
CA ALA A 510 21.23 25.35 42.52
C ALA A 510 22.62 24.72 42.34
N THR A 511 23.11 23.96 43.33
CA THR A 511 24.41 23.26 43.23
C THR A 511 24.43 22.24 42.08
N ARG A 512 23.31 21.54 41.84
CA ARG A 512 23.24 20.57 40.73
C ARG A 512 23.21 21.24 39.36
N ILE A 513 22.44 22.32 39.20
CA ILE A 513 22.49 23.14 37.97
C ILE A 513 23.89 23.71 37.74
N GLN A 514 24.56 24.19 38.80
CA GLN A 514 25.93 24.72 38.71
C GLN A 514 26.94 23.66 38.20
N LEU A 515 26.71 22.38 38.46
CA LEU A 515 27.54 21.26 37.97
C LEU A 515 27.12 20.79 36.58
N GLU A 516 25.82 20.67 36.31
CA GLU A 516 25.28 20.34 34.99
C GLU A 516 25.73 21.39 33.93
N TRP A 517 25.90 22.66 34.33
CA TRP A 517 26.44 23.73 33.47
C TRP A 517 27.97 23.75 33.34
N GLN A 518 28.71 22.92 34.08
CA GLN A 518 30.16 22.73 33.87
C GLN A 518 30.45 21.55 32.94
N ASP A 519 29.63 20.49 32.96
CA ASP A 519 29.75 19.37 32.02
C ASP A 519 29.42 19.80 30.56
N GLU A 520 28.65 20.87 30.35
CA GLU A 520 28.33 21.38 29.00
C GLU A 520 29.51 22.08 28.28
N GLU A 521 30.51 22.61 29.00
CA GLU A 521 31.67 23.26 28.34
C GLU A 521 32.64 22.25 27.69
N GLU A 522 32.79 21.03 28.23
CA GLU A 522 33.60 19.99 27.57
C GLU A 522 32.91 19.37 26.34
N GLY A 523 31.58 19.44 26.25
CA GLY A 523 30.81 18.89 25.12
C GLY A 523 30.76 19.78 23.86
N HIS A 524 31.19 21.05 23.95
CA HIS A 524 31.07 21.99 22.84
C HIS A 524 32.03 21.71 21.68
N ASP A 525 33.28 21.33 21.98
CA ASP A 525 34.32 21.12 20.97
C ASP A 525 34.02 19.88 20.10
N ASP A 526 33.55 18.77 20.70
CA ASP A 526 33.15 17.55 19.96
C ASP A 526 32.03 17.82 18.95
N SER A 527 31.06 18.69 19.29
CA SER A 527 29.98 19.09 18.38
C SER A 527 30.50 19.92 17.18
N VAL A 528 31.42 20.86 17.45
CA VAL A 528 32.07 21.68 16.41
C VAL A 528 33.00 20.83 15.53
N LEU A 529 33.74 19.89 16.11
CA LEU A 529 34.60 18.95 15.39
C LEU A 529 33.79 18.00 14.51
N LEU A 530 32.67 17.46 14.99
CA LEU A 530 31.77 16.62 14.20
C LEU A 530 31.13 17.39 13.04
N ALA A 531 30.71 18.64 13.28
CA ALA A 531 30.20 19.52 12.23
C ALA A 531 31.29 19.84 11.17
N ALA A 532 32.52 20.16 11.61
CA ALA A 532 33.65 20.43 10.72
C ALA A 532 34.14 19.17 9.95
N GLN A 533 33.96 17.98 10.50
CA GLN A 533 34.19 16.72 9.79
C GLN A 533 33.11 16.51 8.73
N LYS A 534 31.82 16.63 9.07
CA LYS A 534 30.72 16.49 8.13
C LYS A 534 30.78 17.51 6.98
N GLN A 535 31.17 18.74 7.29
CA GLN A 535 31.42 19.78 6.29
C GLN A 535 32.48 19.34 5.25
N LYS A 536 33.59 18.73 5.69
CA LYS A 536 34.62 18.19 4.79
C LYS A 536 34.15 16.99 3.97
N GLU A 537 33.37 16.10 4.56
CA GLU A 537 32.79 14.96 3.85
C GLU A 537 31.89 15.46 2.70
N TYR A 538 30.99 16.41 2.96
CA TYR A 538 30.17 17.04 1.91
C TYR A 538 30.99 17.84 0.87
N GLU A 539 32.06 18.54 1.28
CA GLU A 539 32.97 19.25 0.35
C GLU A 539 33.87 18.33 -0.49
N GLU A 540 34.01 17.06 -0.10
CA GLU A 540 34.69 16.01 -0.86
C GLU A 540 33.70 15.31 -1.82
N GLU A 541 32.48 15.03 -1.34
CA GLU A 541 31.37 14.52 -2.16
C GLU A 541 30.97 15.49 -3.27
N ASP A 542 30.72 16.77 -2.97
CA ASP A 542 30.40 17.81 -3.96
C ASP A 542 31.50 17.96 -5.02
N ARG A 543 32.78 17.84 -4.62
CA ARG A 543 33.92 17.87 -5.54
C ARG A 543 33.95 16.64 -6.44
N SER A 544 33.65 15.47 -5.89
CA SER A 544 33.55 14.21 -6.63
C SER A 544 32.38 14.24 -7.62
N LEU A 545 31.21 14.66 -7.18
CA LEU A 545 30.00 14.81 -8.00
C LEU A 545 30.22 15.82 -9.13
N ARG A 546 30.84 16.97 -8.88
CA ARG A 546 31.17 17.96 -9.93
C ARG A 546 32.16 17.40 -10.95
N ALA A 547 33.15 16.62 -10.53
CA ALA A 547 34.05 15.94 -11.45
C ALA A 547 33.32 14.89 -12.30
N GLN A 548 32.46 14.06 -11.68
CA GLN A 548 31.62 13.08 -12.40
C GLN A 548 30.65 13.75 -13.38
N MET A 549 30.02 14.87 -13.00
CA MET A 549 29.17 15.66 -13.90
C MET A 549 29.96 16.25 -15.06
N GLN A 550 31.19 16.71 -14.84
CA GLN A 550 32.06 17.23 -15.89
C GLN A 550 32.56 16.13 -16.86
N ASP A 551 32.85 14.93 -16.36
CA ASP A 551 33.15 13.77 -17.19
C ASP A 551 31.91 13.33 -17.99
N LEU A 552 30.73 13.24 -17.34
CA LEU A 552 29.47 12.89 -18.01
C LEU A 552 29.09 13.91 -19.11
N GLN A 553 29.35 15.20 -18.91
CA GLN A 553 29.18 16.23 -19.94
C GLN A 553 30.05 15.99 -21.19
N GLN A 554 31.19 15.30 -21.09
CA GLN A 554 32.02 14.92 -22.24
C GLN A 554 31.53 13.64 -22.95
N VAL A 555 30.56 12.92 -22.37
CA VAL A 555 29.98 11.68 -22.94
C VAL A 555 28.52 11.89 -23.41
N VAL A 556 28.00 13.12 -23.32
CA VAL A 556 26.69 13.49 -23.92
C VAL A 556 26.75 13.21 -25.44
N PRO A 557 25.89 12.33 -25.99
CA PRO A 557 25.82 12.13 -27.43
C PRO A 557 25.40 13.42 -28.12
N ALA A 558 26.13 13.86 -29.14
CA ALA A 558 25.76 15.04 -29.90
C ALA A 558 24.37 14.87 -30.54
N THR A 559 23.64 15.99 -30.63
CA THR A 559 22.32 16.07 -31.26
C THR A 559 22.38 16.83 -32.57
N PHE A 560 21.45 16.51 -33.47
CA PHE A 560 21.23 17.21 -34.73
C PHE A 560 19.74 17.49 -34.90
N THR A 561 19.40 18.59 -35.56
CA THR A 561 18.00 18.96 -35.86
C THR A 561 17.58 18.37 -37.21
N CYS A 562 16.52 17.57 -37.25
CA CYS A 562 16.04 16.97 -38.49
C CYS A 562 15.30 18.00 -39.36
N SER A 563 15.74 18.21 -40.60
CA SER A 563 15.13 19.21 -41.52
C SER A 563 13.72 18.87 -42.05
N VAL A 564 13.04 17.85 -41.51
CA VAL A 564 11.68 17.44 -41.90
C VAL A 564 10.67 17.59 -40.76
N CYS A 565 10.98 17.12 -39.55
CA CYS A 565 10.12 17.33 -38.37
C CYS A 565 10.52 18.54 -37.51
N MET A 566 11.73 19.07 -37.69
CA MET A 566 12.33 20.16 -36.92
C MET A 566 12.68 19.82 -35.45
N ASP A 567 12.54 18.56 -35.05
CA ASP A 567 12.96 18.06 -33.74
C ASP A 567 14.49 17.82 -33.66
N GLU A 568 15.03 17.85 -32.44
CA GLU A 568 16.37 17.36 -32.14
C GLU A 568 16.39 15.84 -31.93
N HIS A 569 17.41 15.19 -32.48
CA HIS A 569 17.66 13.75 -32.31
C HIS A 569 19.16 13.50 -32.09
N SER A 570 19.52 12.37 -31.49
CA SER A 570 20.93 11.97 -31.37
C SER A 570 21.55 11.59 -32.74
N GLU A 571 22.84 11.86 -32.93
CA GLU A 571 23.61 11.50 -34.14
C GLU A 571 23.40 10.04 -34.62
N TYR A 572 23.20 9.09 -33.70
CA TYR A 572 22.93 7.68 -34.04
C TYR A 572 21.67 7.46 -34.90
N MET A 573 20.75 8.44 -34.92
CA MET A 573 19.51 8.42 -35.71
C MET A 573 19.63 9.15 -37.05
N ILE A 574 20.81 9.64 -37.44
CA ILE A 574 21.05 10.25 -38.74
C ILE A 574 20.82 9.24 -39.88
N ALA A 575 20.15 9.73 -40.93
CA ALA A 575 20.09 9.19 -42.27
C ALA A 575 20.54 10.31 -43.23
N ARG A 576 21.74 10.17 -43.80
CA ARG A 576 22.35 11.14 -44.73
C ARG A 576 22.11 10.71 -46.19
N VAL A 577 21.78 11.64 -47.08
CA VAL A 577 21.46 11.33 -48.49
C VAL A 577 22.57 11.80 -49.44
N ASP A 578 23.28 10.86 -50.05
CA ASP A 578 24.33 11.15 -51.03
C ASP A 578 23.76 11.46 -52.44
N PRO A 579 24.48 12.20 -53.30
CA PRO A 579 25.64 13.04 -52.99
C PRO A 579 25.27 14.37 -52.30
N CYS A 580 23.97 14.63 -52.05
CA CYS A 580 23.50 15.96 -51.65
C CYS A 580 23.79 16.34 -50.17
N GLY A 581 24.24 15.40 -49.34
CA GLY A 581 24.72 15.63 -47.98
C GLY A 581 23.65 15.92 -46.92
N HIS A 582 22.38 16.08 -47.29
CA HIS A 582 21.31 16.42 -46.34
C HIS A 582 21.05 15.30 -45.33
N GLU A 583 20.71 15.70 -44.10
CA GLU A 583 20.56 14.83 -42.93
C GLU A 583 19.15 14.89 -42.34
N PHE A 584 18.64 13.72 -41.95
CA PHE A 584 17.29 13.53 -41.47
C PHE A 584 17.27 12.45 -40.38
N CYS A 585 16.26 12.45 -39.52
CA CYS A 585 16.03 11.28 -38.66
C CYS A 585 15.45 10.13 -39.50
N ARG A 586 15.87 8.89 -39.17
CA ARG A 586 15.48 7.68 -39.89
C ARG A 586 13.96 7.53 -40.08
N ASP A 587 13.17 7.95 -39.10
CA ASP A 587 11.71 7.83 -39.14
C ASP A 587 11.07 8.80 -40.15
N CYS A 588 11.59 10.03 -40.27
CA CYS A 588 11.16 10.97 -41.31
C CYS A 588 11.47 10.45 -42.72
N VAL A 589 12.67 9.89 -42.93
CA VAL A 589 13.00 9.30 -44.25
C VAL A 589 12.17 8.04 -44.50
N ARG A 590 11.90 7.20 -43.49
CA ARG A 590 11.02 6.02 -43.63
C ARG A 590 9.60 6.43 -44.04
N GLY A 591 9.03 7.45 -43.41
CA GLY A 591 7.69 7.97 -43.74
C GLY A 591 7.62 8.54 -45.16
N TYR A 592 8.59 9.38 -45.54
CA TYR A 592 8.68 9.94 -46.89
C TYR A 592 8.90 8.85 -47.96
N LEU A 593 9.76 7.88 -47.69
CA LEU A 593 10.05 6.74 -48.55
C LEU A 593 8.78 5.90 -48.79
N LYS A 594 8.07 5.50 -47.73
CA LYS A 594 6.77 4.80 -47.83
C LYS A 594 5.75 5.57 -48.68
N ALA A 595 5.66 6.88 -48.53
CA ALA A 595 4.78 7.72 -49.36
C ALA A 595 5.18 7.69 -50.84
N LYS A 596 6.49 7.76 -51.17
CA LYS A 596 6.96 7.71 -52.57
C LYS A 596 6.93 6.32 -53.21
N LEU A 597 6.98 5.26 -52.40
CA LEU A 597 6.64 3.90 -52.82
C LEU A 597 5.16 3.80 -53.24
N GLY A 598 4.24 4.33 -52.42
CA GLY A 598 2.81 4.36 -52.73
C GLY A 598 2.43 5.26 -53.93
N GLU A 599 3.24 6.27 -54.24
CA GLU A 599 3.12 7.08 -55.47
C GLU A 599 3.69 6.36 -56.73
N HIS A 600 4.29 5.17 -56.59
CA HIS A 600 5.02 4.44 -57.64
C HIS A 600 6.06 5.31 -58.38
N ARG A 601 6.74 6.21 -57.66
CA ARG A 601 7.57 7.27 -58.27
C ARG A 601 9.07 7.06 -58.07
N TYR A 602 9.71 6.45 -59.06
CA TYR A 602 11.16 6.23 -59.13
C TYR A 602 11.83 7.15 -60.16
N PRO A 603 13.07 7.65 -59.95
CA PRO A 603 13.87 7.55 -58.72
C PRO A 603 13.33 8.44 -57.59
N ILE A 604 13.53 8.00 -56.34
CA ILE A 604 13.04 8.72 -55.16
C ILE A 604 14.08 9.79 -54.75
N LEU A 605 13.75 11.06 -55.02
CA LEU A 605 14.60 12.21 -54.68
C LEU A 605 14.60 12.48 -53.17
N CYS A 606 15.72 12.96 -52.64
CA CYS A 606 15.88 13.52 -51.30
C CYS A 606 14.76 14.53 -50.98
N PRO A 607 14.16 14.51 -49.77
CA PRO A 607 13.06 15.43 -49.41
C PRO A 607 13.36 16.90 -49.73
N VAL A 608 14.52 17.41 -49.32
CA VAL A 608 14.95 18.80 -49.53
C VAL A 608 15.37 19.09 -50.98
N CYS A 609 15.92 18.11 -51.70
CA CYS A 609 16.19 18.31 -53.14
C CYS A 609 14.92 18.17 -54.01
N SER A 610 13.82 17.64 -53.47
CA SER A 610 12.55 17.51 -54.20
C SER A 610 11.73 18.80 -54.25
N THR A 611 12.02 19.75 -53.35
CA THR A 611 11.38 21.07 -53.25
C THR A 611 12.15 22.18 -53.98
N ASP A 612 13.48 22.04 -54.09
CA ASP A 612 14.34 22.92 -54.87
C ASP A 612 14.27 22.59 -56.37
N ARG A 613 13.91 23.56 -57.21
CA ARG A 613 13.69 23.38 -58.65
C ARG A 613 14.90 23.77 -59.51
N ASP A 614 15.84 24.52 -58.95
CA ASP A 614 16.98 25.07 -59.69
C ASP A 614 18.26 24.23 -59.50
N LYS A 615 18.20 23.19 -58.64
CA LYS A 615 19.30 22.28 -58.33
C LYS A 615 19.59 21.30 -59.47
N THR A 616 20.75 21.45 -60.09
CA THR A 616 21.18 20.64 -61.26
C THR A 616 21.54 19.18 -60.95
N ASP A 617 21.72 18.83 -59.68
CA ASP A 617 22.00 17.45 -59.22
C ASP A 617 21.25 17.17 -57.90
N PRO A 618 19.99 16.69 -57.97
CA PRO A 618 19.20 16.35 -56.79
C PRO A 618 19.52 14.94 -56.29
N GLY A 619 20.05 14.83 -55.07
CA GLY A 619 20.42 13.53 -54.50
C GLY A 619 19.24 12.56 -54.35
N THR A 620 19.51 11.26 -54.50
CA THR A 620 18.52 10.18 -54.50
C THR A 620 18.64 9.29 -53.28
N LEU A 621 17.53 8.70 -52.83
CA LEU A 621 17.57 7.67 -51.78
C LEU A 621 18.14 6.36 -52.37
N SER A 622 19.40 6.08 -52.08
CA SER A 622 20.11 4.90 -52.60
C SER A 622 19.64 3.60 -51.96
N THR A 623 19.76 2.47 -52.67
CA THR A 623 19.37 1.13 -52.20
C THR A 623 20.03 0.76 -50.86
N LEU A 624 21.27 1.20 -50.62
CA LEU A 624 21.97 1.03 -49.33
C LEU A 624 21.29 1.81 -48.20
N LEU A 625 20.92 3.07 -48.43
CA LEU A 625 20.22 3.89 -47.45
C LEU A 625 18.81 3.36 -47.16
N VAL A 626 18.10 2.90 -48.20
CA VAL A 626 16.80 2.23 -48.10
C VAL A 626 16.87 0.98 -47.22
N GLN A 627 17.91 0.15 -47.35
CA GLN A 627 18.16 -0.99 -46.46
C GLN A 627 18.41 -0.57 -45.01
N GLN A 628 19.22 0.47 -44.78
CA GLN A 628 19.55 0.96 -43.43
C GLN A 628 18.38 1.61 -42.68
N ILE A 629 17.37 2.11 -43.39
CA ILE A 629 16.18 2.74 -42.80
C ILE A 629 15.20 1.72 -42.20
N GLY A 630 15.22 0.46 -42.66
CA GLY A 630 14.32 -0.60 -42.22
C GLY A 630 12.90 -0.41 -42.74
N LEU A 631 12.65 -0.86 -43.96
CA LEU A 631 11.31 -1.09 -44.53
C LEU A 631 10.81 -2.51 -44.21
N SER A 632 9.55 -2.81 -44.49
CA SER A 632 9.09 -4.21 -44.56
C SER A 632 9.66 -4.93 -45.79
N GLU A 633 9.63 -6.26 -45.78
CA GLU A 633 10.09 -7.09 -46.91
C GLU A 633 9.27 -6.82 -48.18
N GLU A 634 7.94 -6.62 -48.04
CA GLU A 634 7.03 -6.25 -49.14
C GLU A 634 7.35 -4.87 -49.73
N GLU A 635 7.63 -3.87 -48.88
CA GLU A 635 7.97 -2.51 -49.31
C GLU A 635 9.35 -2.46 -49.99
N PHE A 636 10.30 -3.27 -49.50
CA PHE A 636 11.62 -3.40 -50.13
C PHE A 636 11.57 -4.15 -51.46
N ALA A 637 10.71 -5.17 -51.58
CA ALA A 637 10.44 -5.85 -52.85
C ALA A 637 9.85 -4.88 -53.88
N LEU A 638 8.89 -4.03 -53.49
CA LEU A 638 8.28 -3.02 -54.37
C LEU A 638 9.28 -1.91 -54.77
N PHE A 639 10.18 -1.49 -53.89
CA PHE A 639 11.31 -0.62 -54.27
C PHE A 639 12.18 -1.29 -55.35
N THR A 640 12.53 -2.56 -55.13
CA THR A 640 13.38 -3.36 -56.04
C THR A 640 12.72 -3.58 -57.40
N GLU A 641 11.41 -3.83 -57.44
CA GLU A 641 10.65 -3.96 -58.68
C GLU A 641 10.68 -2.67 -59.50
N MET A 642 10.47 -1.51 -58.85
CA MET A 642 10.55 -0.21 -59.54
C MET A 642 11.96 0.09 -60.04
N GLU A 643 12.99 -0.16 -59.22
CA GLU A 643 14.40 -0.04 -59.63
C GLU A 643 14.71 -0.90 -60.87
N LEU A 644 14.29 -2.18 -60.89
CA LEU A 644 14.46 -3.07 -62.04
C LEU A 644 13.65 -2.62 -63.27
N SER A 645 12.42 -2.13 -63.07
CA SER A 645 11.55 -1.66 -64.15
C SER A 645 12.16 -0.49 -64.93
N ALA A 646 12.88 0.40 -64.25
CA ALA A 646 13.55 1.57 -64.84
C ALA A 646 14.66 1.18 -65.84
N PHE A 647 15.21 -0.03 -65.72
CA PHE A 647 16.20 -0.60 -66.64
C PHE A 647 15.61 -1.67 -67.58
N SER A 648 14.30 -1.91 -67.55
CA SER A 648 13.62 -2.93 -68.36
C SER A 648 13.29 -2.43 -69.78
N ILE A 649 13.34 -3.34 -70.77
CA ILE A 649 13.01 -3.04 -72.18
C ILE A 649 11.92 -4.00 -72.67
N LEU A 650 10.82 -3.42 -73.18
CA LEU A 650 9.61 -4.16 -73.59
C LEU A 650 9.77 -4.89 -74.94
N LEU A 651 10.40 -6.07 -74.91
CA LEU A 651 10.58 -6.92 -76.09
C LEU A 651 9.25 -7.51 -76.59
N HIS A 652 8.71 -6.92 -77.66
CA HIS A 652 7.51 -7.42 -78.34
C HIS A 652 7.83 -8.62 -79.24
N CYS A 653 7.68 -9.83 -78.70
CA CYS A 653 7.78 -11.05 -79.50
C CYS A 653 6.61 -11.14 -80.51
N ARG A 654 6.92 -11.10 -81.81
CA ARG A 654 5.97 -11.47 -82.87
C ARG A 654 5.92 -13.00 -82.98
N LYS A 655 4.72 -13.56 -83.05
CA LYS A 655 4.47 -14.99 -83.31
C LYS A 655 4.94 -15.39 -84.71
#